data_AF-A0A2P1PNY8-F1
#
_entry.id   AF-A0A2P1PNY8-F1
#
_cell.length_a   1.000
_cell.length_b   1.000
_cell.length_c   1.000
_cell.angle_alpha   90.00
_cell.angle_beta   90.00
_cell.angle_gamma   90.00
#
_symmetry.space_group_name_H-M   'P 1'
#
loop_
_entity.id
_entity.type
_entity.pdbx_description
1 polymer ?
#
loop_
_entity_poly.entity_id
_entity_poly.type
_entity_poly.pdbx_seq_one_letter_code
_entity_poly.pdbx_strand_id
1 'polypeptide(L)'
;MADPYPRFGELARPAATAKIVQNQPRVCSVWRLRGFWRFLRYPKQFRLPETAMKRLLLIPAAYLITFAAQATTLTWPGSAPCDTTLQACVNGAAVNDTILISSGAGEVTTPLLVNKPLIIKSAPTARARFRNTTIEIQSSFAGPGNLNVLENVQLIETPLLLRMGTNEPADEHTIELNQLDVLGPAGLPTAIGIAALQQSSVKTVRIRNLRFAGGFGVSTSGQPPSLALEISDSQFINTVNGVPIGLTLSHSSSVKLVRNRVESLRGAPGICVSMQAISGATVTADLDRNVIIGCEVGISQIAQDGALGLTSRIRNNTIRSKLFGIDITGATATATIDNNIFTRIGTNAVATFEMPTIFMAHNLYHQTAQPAIAETNPITGDPQFVSQYDLHLNASSPAINAALAASIPAGGDFDSVTSTLPTIGAYNYHFGGAEVHLATTENSASNITTIPDTISRPFSEVMVQSIVEGFPLPAWAPNHLGVYTTSSAPLRTVIFSQNQQSIAPPRRFFVLDSNRHQTLSHTADASNISNNLTYLNWAPLNGNLFAKPIVTQRAIPLGGVVNNHPIGVWYDVLNARWAIFNADQTAMPQGALFDVTLANDGAPYAFTAPAANSTSLDLIMDHPMLNNTPCAAVLVTPVYQGVYVPSAVHLRYRPTTHDGGRWTVLRGDGNLFQNNMDMNVYVDPTRSRACLSDGLFASGLE
;
A
#
# COMPACT_ATOMS: atom_id res chain seq x y z
N MET A 1 -45.19 14.10 39.91
CA MET A 1 -46.60 13.98 40.38
C MET A 1 -47.41 13.42 39.21
N ALA A 2 -48.32 12.47 39.36
CA ALA A 2 -48.53 11.50 40.44
C ALA A 2 -49.30 10.29 39.86
N ASP A 3 -49.12 9.10 40.45
CA ASP A 3 -49.84 7.85 40.12
C ASP A 3 -50.48 7.34 41.42
N PRO A 4 -51.76 6.88 41.39
CA PRO A 4 -52.01 5.55 41.97
C PRO A 4 -53.23 4.76 41.41
N TYR A 5 -52.99 3.52 40.95
CA TYR A 5 -53.62 2.24 41.41
C TYR A 5 -55.17 2.06 41.44
N PRO A 6 -55.77 0.87 41.80
CA PRO A 6 -55.27 -0.47 42.20
C PRO A 6 -55.40 -1.55 41.07
N ARG A 7 -54.76 -2.74 41.05
CA ARG A 7 -54.29 -3.79 42.00
C ARG A 7 -55.22 -5.00 42.24
N PHE A 8 -54.79 -6.12 41.63
CA PHE A 8 -54.89 -7.54 42.04
C PHE A 8 -56.24 -8.29 42.15
N GLY A 9 -56.21 -9.52 41.61
CA GLY A 9 -57.14 -10.61 41.87
C GLY A 9 -56.65 -11.88 41.15
N GLU A 10 -56.26 -12.91 41.90
CA GLU A 10 -55.86 -14.22 41.33
C GLU A 10 -57.08 -15.08 40.99
N LEU A 11 -56.94 -16.00 40.02
CA LEU A 11 -57.39 -17.40 40.18
C LEU A 11 -56.94 -18.28 39.00
N ALA A 12 -56.80 -19.58 39.25
CA ALA A 12 -56.25 -20.53 38.30
C ALA A 12 -57.33 -21.38 37.58
N ARG A 13 -57.09 -21.70 36.30
CA ARG A 13 -57.30 -23.02 35.66
C ARG A 13 -56.94 -22.98 34.17
N PRO A 14 -56.14 -23.94 33.70
CA PRO A 14 -56.61 -24.78 32.61
C PRO A 14 -56.70 -26.25 33.04
N ALA A 15 -57.91 -26.78 32.96
CA ALA A 15 -58.26 -28.20 33.04
C ALA A 15 -59.17 -28.44 31.82
N ALA A 16 -59.19 -29.55 31.10
CA ALA A 16 -58.69 -30.93 31.18
C ALA A 16 -59.30 -31.62 29.93
N THR A 17 -58.95 -32.80 29.41
CA THR A 17 -57.95 -33.87 29.66
C THR A 17 -57.81 -34.58 28.29
N ALA A 18 -56.63 -35.00 27.80
CA ALA A 18 -55.88 -36.23 28.17
C ALA A 18 -56.60 -37.55 27.76
N LYS A 19 -55.93 -38.71 27.57
CA LYS A 19 -54.60 -39.17 28.06
C LYS A 19 -54.14 -40.47 27.34
N ILE A 20 -53.04 -41.09 27.86
CA ILE A 20 -52.62 -42.52 27.72
C ILE A 20 -51.90 -42.84 26.37
N VAL A 21 -50.79 -43.60 26.24
CA VAL A 21 -49.78 -44.29 27.13
C VAL A 21 -48.60 -44.78 26.23
N GLN A 22 -47.33 -45.01 26.61
CA GLN A 22 -46.47 -44.58 27.73
C GLN A 22 -44.96 -44.85 27.40
N ASN A 23 -44.05 -44.32 28.24
CA ASN A 23 -42.74 -44.80 28.75
C ASN A 23 -41.85 -45.81 27.94
N GLN A 24 -40.52 -45.60 27.75
CA GLN A 24 -39.38 -45.43 28.71
C GLN A 24 -39.01 -46.72 29.48
N PRO A 25 -37.71 -47.10 29.67
CA PRO A 25 -36.78 -46.34 30.54
C PRO A 25 -35.22 -46.39 30.33
N ARG A 26 -34.55 -45.27 30.66
CA ARG A 26 -33.34 -45.07 31.53
C ARG A 26 -32.21 -46.13 31.78
N VAL A 27 -30.95 -45.69 31.53
CA VAL A 27 -29.77 -45.57 32.48
C VAL A 27 -28.76 -46.73 32.76
N CYS A 28 -27.47 -46.35 32.97
CA CYS A 28 -26.30 -47.00 33.65
C CYS A 28 -25.41 -48.12 33.01
N SER A 29 -24.36 -47.69 32.30
CA SER A 29 -22.89 -47.85 32.60
C SER A 29 -22.21 -49.11 33.22
N VAL A 30 -21.02 -49.43 32.67
CA VAL A 30 -19.83 -50.17 33.21
C VAL A 30 -19.84 -51.71 33.30
N TRP A 31 -19.04 -52.42 32.48
CA TRP A 31 -17.81 -53.18 32.87
C TRP A 31 -17.06 -53.81 31.66
N ARG A 32 -15.88 -54.40 31.92
CA ARG A 32 -14.88 -54.87 30.92
C ARG A 32 -15.11 -56.32 30.46
N LEU A 33 -14.60 -56.69 29.26
CA LEU A 33 -13.51 -57.68 29.13
C LEU A 33 -12.91 -57.82 27.70
N ARG A 34 -11.76 -58.51 27.62
CA ARG A 34 -10.84 -58.65 26.48
C ARG A 34 -11.04 -59.97 25.72
N GLY A 35 -10.68 -60.03 24.43
CA GLY A 35 -9.69 -61.04 23.98
C GLY A 35 -9.92 -61.89 22.72
N PHE A 36 -8.80 -62.08 21.98
CA PHE A 36 -8.33 -63.30 21.29
C PHE A 36 -8.72 -63.70 19.83
N TRP A 37 -7.75 -63.45 18.92
CA TRP A 37 -7.08 -64.38 17.97
C TRP A 37 -7.81 -65.16 16.83
N ARG A 38 -7.23 -64.98 15.62
CA ARG A 38 -7.10 -65.84 14.41
C ARG A 38 -7.81 -67.22 14.33
N PHE A 39 -8.37 -67.51 13.14
CA PHE A 39 -7.86 -68.50 12.13
C PHE A 39 -8.56 -68.20 10.77
N LEU A 40 -8.01 -68.49 9.58
CA LEU A 40 -7.78 -69.79 8.94
C LEU A 40 -6.62 -69.75 7.89
N ARG A 41 -6.29 -70.89 7.26
CA ARG A 41 -5.20 -71.08 6.27
C ARG A 41 -5.71 -71.67 4.94
N TYR A 42 -5.01 -71.35 3.83
CA TYR A 42 -4.58 -72.17 2.66
C TYR A 42 -5.37 -73.44 2.23
N PRO A 43 -5.44 -73.81 0.92
CA PRO A 43 -4.26 -73.87 0.02
C PRO A 43 -4.45 -73.42 -1.46
N LYS A 44 -3.36 -73.53 -2.24
CA LYS A 44 -3.31 -73.33 -3.71
C LYS A 44 -3.72 -74.60 -4.46
N GLN A 45 -4.25 -74.48 -5.69
CA GLN A 45 -3.66 -75.09 -6.90
C GLN A 45 -4.37 -74.70 -8.23
N PHE A 46 -3.54 -74.49 -9.28
CA PHE A 46 -3.75 -74.73 -10.73
C PHE A 46 -4.64 -73.84 -11.65
N ARG A 47 -3.91 -73.17 -12.57
CA ARG A 47 -4.14 -72.92 -14.03
C ARG A 47 -5.29 -72.04 -14.53
N LEU A 48 -4.89 -71.08 -15.38
CA LEU A 48 -5.66 -70.48 -16.49
C LEU A 48 -4.92 -70.80 -17.82
N PRO A 49 -5.60 -70.78 -18.99
CA PRO A 49 -5.06 -71.29 -20.25
C PRO A 49 -4.19 -70.28 -21.06
N GLU A 50 -3.42 -70.81 -22.00
CA GLU A 50 -2.51 -70.06 -22.87
C GLU A 50 -3.20 -69.51 -24.14
N THR A 51 -3.40 -68.19 -24.26
CA THR A 51 -3.45 -67.46 -25.57
C THR A 51 -3.33 -65.93 -25.41
N ALA A 52 -2.20 -65.39 -24.93
CA ALA A 52 -1.95 -63.92 -24.97
C ALA A 52 -0.48 -63.45 -24.78
N MET A 53 0.55 -64.24 -25.17
CA MET A 53 1.95 -63.91 -24.81
C MET A 53 2.97 -64.00 -25.97
N LYS A 54 2.72 -63.29 -27.08
CA LYS A 54 3.73 -63.02 -28.13
C LYS A 54 3.61 -61.61 -28.74
N ARG A 55 3.93 -60.59 -27.94
CA ARG A 55 4.35 -59.22 -28.38
C ARG A 55 4.95 -58.47 -27.18
N LEU A 56 6.11 -58.90 -26.71
CA LEU A 56 6.86 -58.24 -25.63
C LEU A 56 8.32 -58.06 -26.03
N LEU A 57 8.61 -56.97 -26.73
CA LEU A 57 9.94 -56.38 -26.94
C LEU A 57 9.75 -54.96 -27.49
N LEU A 58 10.67 -54.04 -27.12
CA LEU A 58 10.71 -52.62 -27.51
C LEU A 58 9.57 -51.72 -26.99
N ILE A 59 9.79 -51.09 -25.83
CA ILE A 59 9.94 -49.63 -25.64
C ILE A 59 9.85 -49.32 -24.12
N PRO A 60 10.92 -48.79 -23.48
CA PRO A 60 10.82 -48.17 -22.17
C PRO A 60 10.40 -46.70 -22.34
N ALA A 61 9.09 -46.44 -22.39
CA ALA A 61 8.57 -45.07 -22.35
C ALA A 61 8.80 -44.50 -20.95
N ALA A 62 9.63 -43.46 -20.85
CA ALA A 62 9.96 -42.85 -19.57
C ALA A 62 8.73 -42.16 -18.95
N TYR A 63 8.37 -42.55 -17.73
CA TYR A 63 7.47 -41.75 -16.88
C TYR A 63 8.22 -40.53 -16.37
N LEU A 64 8.41 -39.55 -17.25
CA LEU A 64 8.89 -38.22 -16.90
C LEU A 64 7.83 -37.53 -16.05
N ILE A 65 8.00 -37.60 -14.73
CA ILE A 65 7.35 -36.68 -13.80
C ILE A 65 7.94 -35.30 -14.11
N THR A 66 7.21 -34.50 -14.87
CA THR A 66 7.58 -33.12 -15.18
C THR A 66 7.40 -32.28 -13.92
N PHE A 67 8.47 -32.19 -13.12
CA PHE A 67 8.61 -31.09 -12.17
C PHE A 67 8.45 -29.78 -12.93
N ALA A 68 7.58 -28.89 -12.45
CA ALA A 68 7.56 -27.52 -12.94
C ALA A 68 8.95 -26.91 -12.69
N ALA A 69 9.59 -26.41 -13.74
CA ALA A 69 10.85 -25.71 -13.59
C ALA A 69 10.66 -24.51 -12.66
N GLN A 70 11.57 -24.33 -11.70
CA GLN A 70 11.52 -23.15 -10.83
C GLN A 70 11.89 -21.92 -11.65
N ALA A 71 11.08 -20.87 -11.53
CA ALA A 71 11.35 -19.57 -12.14
C ALA A 71 12.74 -19.09 -11.74
N THR A 72 13.59 -18.87 -12.73
CA THR A 72 15.01 -18.55 -12.56
C THR A 72 15.22 -17.06 -12.72
N THR A 73 16.12 -16.48 -11.91
CA THR A 73 16.58 -15.10 -12.10
C THR A 73 17.77 -15.10 -13.04
N LEU A 74 17.59 -14.53 -14.24
CA LEU A 74 18.62 -14.24 -15.21
C LEU A 74 19.02 -12.76 -15.09
N THR A 75 20.29 -12.43 -15.30
CA THR A 75 20.78 -11.05 -15.29
C THR A 75 21.21 -10.63 -16.68
N TRP A 76 20.78 -9.45 -17.15
CA TRP A 76 21.24 -8.85 -18.41
C TRP A 76 21.89 -7.47 -18.17
N PRO A 77 23.08 -7.20 -18.72
CA PRO A 77 24.04 -8.16 -19.26
C PRO A 77 24.55 -9.14 -18.20
N GLY A 78 24.85 -10.38 -18.62
CA GLY A 78 25.29 -11.47 -17.74
C GLY A 78 25.81 -12.66 -18.54
N SER A 79 25.55 -13.88 -18.07
CA SER A 79 25.87 -15.12 -18.80
C SER A 79 24.82 -15.44 -19.87
N ALA A 80 25.19 -16.19 -20.91
CA ALA A 80 24.27 -16.73 -21.90
C ALA A 80 23.03 -17.39 -21.24
N PRO A 81 21.80 -17.14 -21.72
CA PRO A 81 21.43 -16.43 -22.95
C PRO A 81 21.41 -14.88 -22.86
N CYS A 82 21.82 -14.31 -21.74
CA CYS A 82 21.73 -12.88 -21.42
C CYS A 82 23.09 -12.15 -21.53
N ASP A 83 23.99 -12.66 -22.37
CA ASP A 83 25.35 -12.14 -22.62
C ASP A 83 25.42 -11.11 -23.77
N THR A 84 24.40 -11.06 -24.62
CA THR A 84 24.35 -10.19 -25.82
C THR A 84 23.32 -9.08 -25.68
N THR A 85 22.06 -9.31 -26.06
CA THR A 85 21.00 -8.28 -26.04
C THR A 85 19.87 -8.63 -25.08
N LEU A 86 19.11 -7.63 -24.64
CA LEU A 86 17.92 -7.88 -23.80
C LEU A 86 16.87 -8.73 -24.53
N GLN A 87 16.77 -8.60 -25.86
CA GLN A 87 15.92 -9.48 -26.67
C GLN A 87 16.46 -10.92 -26.71
N ALA A 88 17.78 -11.15 -26.79
CA ALA A 88 18.35 -12.49 -26.70
C ALA A 88 18.05 -13.13 -25.33
N CYS A 89 18.17 -12.34 -24.26
CA CYS A 89 17.79 -12.74 -22.90
C CYS A 89 16.31 -13.13 -22.81
N VAL A 90 15.39 -12.27 -23.29
CA VAL A 90 13.94 -12.55 -23.35
C VAL A 90 13.64 -13.79 -24.20
N ASN A 91 14.32 -13.97 -25.33
CA ASN A 91 14.14 -15.13 -26.20
C ASN A 91 14.57 -16.43 -25.50
N GLY A 92 15.70 -16.42 -24.79
CA GLY A 92 16.26 -17.58 -24.10
C GLY A 92 15.65 -17.90 -22.71
N ALA A 93 15.00 -16.92 -22.07
CA ALA A 93 14.33 -17.11 -20.79
C ALA A 93 13.16 -18.10 -20.86
N ALA A 94 12.92 -18.86 -19.79
CA ALA A 94 11.76 -19.72 -19.64
C ALA A 94 10.50 -18.93 -19.24
N VAL A 95 9.35 -19.61 -19.20
CA VAL A 95 8.09 -19.04 -18.71
C VAL A 95 8.20 -18.72 -17.22
N ASN A 96 7.72 -17.52 -16.83
CA ASN A 96 7.76 -16.95 -15.48
C ASN A 96 9.17 -16.62 -14.95
N ASP A 97 10.23 -16.74 -15.74
CA ASP A 97 11.57 -16.31 -15.34
C ASP A 97 11.61 -14.81 -15.04
N THR A 98 12.55 -14.42 -14.16
CA THR A 98 12.85 -13.02 -13.83
C THR A 98 14.09 -12.57 -14.58
N ILE A 99 13.99 -11.53 -15.40
CA ILE A 99 15.12 -10.85 -16.03
C ILE A 99 15.45 -9.60 -15.22
N LEU A 100 16.60 -9.62 -14.55
CA LEU A 100 17.17 -8.51 -13.81
C LEU A 100 18.07 -7.67 -14.72
N ILE A 101 17.68 -6.43 -15.01
CA ILE A 101 18.51 -5.50 -15.77
C ILE A 101 19.56 -4.90 -14.83
N SER A 102 20.83 -5.19 -15.11
CA SER A 102 21.99 -4.76 -14.32
C SER A 102 22.16 -3.23 -14.33
N SER A 103 22.70 -2.67 -13.24
CA SER A 103 23.04 -1.24 -13.15
C SER A 103 24.06 -0.79 -14.20
N GLY A 104 24.88 -1.71 -14.71
CA GLY A 104 25.84 -1.46 -15.79
C GLY A 104 25.29 -1.62 -17.22
N ALA A 105 23.98 -1.85 -17.41
CA ALA A 105 23.41 -2.21 -18.71
C ALA A 105 23.42 -1.10 -19.79
N GLY A 106 23.65 0.16 -19.41
CA GLY A 106 23.55 1.31 -20.31
C GLY A 106 22.09 1.70 -20.62
N GLU A 107 21.87 2.35 -21.76
CA GLU A 107 20.52 2.67 -22.25
C GLU A 107 20.10 1.69 -23.36
N VAL A 108 18.91 1.12 -23.23
CA VAL A 108 18.30 0.21 -24.22
C VAL A 108 17.69 1.04 -25.35
N THR A 109 18.26 0.92 -26.55
CA THR A 109 17.80 1.62 -27.77
C THR A 109 17.19 0.67 -28.82
N THR A 110 17.38 -0.64 -28.67
CA THR A 110 16.77 -1.67 -29.53
C THR A 110 15.36 -2.02 -29.07
N PRO A 111 14.38 -2.21 -29.99
CA PRO A 111 13.03 -2.63 -29.62
C PRO A 111 13.02 -3.94 -28.82
N LEU A 112 12.07 -4.06 -27.89
CA LEU A 112 11.88 -5.22 -27.03
C LEU A 112 10.49 -5.83 -27.24
N LEU A 113 10.44 -7.08 -27.67
CA LEU A 113 9.23 -7.89 -27.80
C LEU A 113 9.19 -8.95 -26.70
N VAL A 114 8.18 -8.87 -25.82
CA VAL A 114 7.89 -9.85 -24.78
C VAL A 114 6.67 -10.66 -25.21
N ASN A 115 6.89 -11.91 -25.62
CA ASN A 115 5.86 -12.80 -26.19
C ASN A 115 5.68 -14.10 -25.39
N LYS A 116 5.98 -14.07 -24.09
CA LYS A 116 5.77 -15.15 -23.11
C LYS A 116 5.62 -14.50 -21.71
N PRO A 117 5.05 -15.18 -20.70
CA PRO A 117 5.03 -14.70 -19.31
C PRO A 117 6.45 -14.49 -18.76
N LEU A 118 6.81 -13.26 -18.37
CA LEU A 118 8.10 -12.88 -17.77
C LEU A 118 7.95 -11.77 -16.72
N ILE A 119 8.88 -11.74 -15.77
CA ILE A 119 9.09 -10.61 -14.87
C ILE A 119 10.35 -9.88 -15.34
N ILE A 120 10.24 -8.62 -15.76
CA ILE A 120 11.39 -7.79 -16.18
C ILE A 120 11.52 -6.62 -15.22
N LYS A 121 12.66 -6.51 -14.54
CA LYS A 121 12.90 -5.43 -13.57
C LYS A 121 14.36 -5.00 -13.46
N SER A 122 14.60 -3.77 -13.02
CA SER A 122 15.97 -3.29 -12.77
C SER A 122 16.55 -3.85 -11.47
N ALA A 123 17.88 -3.95 -11.40
CA ALA A 123 18.61 -4.18 -10.15
C ALA A 123 18.24 -3.11 -9.08
N PRO A 124 18.15 -3.47 -7.78
CA PRO A 124 17.66 -2.55 -6.75
C PRO A 124 18.42 -1.22 -6.60
N THR A 125 19.67 -1.17 -7.06
CA THR A 125 20.54 0.01 -7.00
C THR A 125 20.48 0.92 -8.25
N ALA A 126 19.63 0.61 -9.23
CA ALA A 126 19.53 1.37 -10.48
C ALA A 126 18.14 1.32 -11.11
N ARG A 127 17.94 2.15 -12.14
CA ARG A 127 16.75 2.19 -12.97
C ARG A 127 17.16 2.12 -14.44
N ALA A 128 16.88 0.99 -15.08
CA ALA A 128 17.17 0.76 -16.49
C ALA A 128 16.44 1.79 -17.36
N ARG A 129 17.14 2.31 -18.37
CA ARG A 129 16.61 3.32 -19.29
C ARG A 129 16.37 2.73 -20.65
N PHE A 130 15.17 2.91 -21.17
CA PHE A 130 14.84 2.70 -22.58
C PHE A 130 14.74 4.07 -23.25
N ARG A 131 15.42 4.26 -24.39
CA ARG A 131 15.43 5.54 -25.12
C ARG A 131 15.09 5.36 -26.60
N ASN A 132 14.15 6.17 -27.09
CA ASN A 132 13.80 6.31 -28.51
C ASN A 132 13.61 4.93 -29.19
N THR A 133 12.83 4.08 -28.54
CA THR A 133 12.66 2.67 -28.91
C THR A 133 11.22 2.22 -28.66
N THR A 134 10.91 0.92 -28.66
CA THR A 134 9.56 0.42 -28.33
C THR A 134 9.64 -0.80 -27.43
N ILE A 135 8.77 -0.88 -26.43
CA ILE A 135 8.49 -2.13 -25.71
C ILE A 135 7.12 -2.63 -26.17
N GLU A 136 7.03 -3.86 -26.64
CA GLU A 136 5.77 -4.50 -27.00
C GLU A 136 5.58 -5.78 -26.17
N ILE A 137 4.48 -5.85 -25.41
CA ILE A 137 4.06 -7.05 -24.69
C ILE A 137 2.90 -7.69 -25.45
N GLN A 138 3.09 -8.94 -25.89
CA GLN A 138 2.10 -9.73 -26.62
C GLN A 138 1.55 -10.87 -25.75
N SER A 139 0.22 -11.01 -25.72
CA SER A 139 -0.45 -12.09 -24.97
C SER A 139 -0.73 -13.36 -25.80
N SER A 140 -0.36 -13.36 -27.08
CA SER A 140 -0.55 -14.49 -28.01
C SER A 140 0.55 -15.54 -27.88
N PHE A 141 0.56 -16.27 -26.77
CA PHE A 141 1.47 -17.39 -26.53
C PHE A 141 0.71 -18.67 -26.15
N ALA A 142 1.34 -19.82 -26.39
CA ALA A 142 0.79 -21.13 -26.03
C ALA A 142 1.70 -21.79 -24.98
N GLY A 143 1.17 -22.03 -23.79
CA GLY A 143 1.92 -22.61 -22.67
C GLY A 143 1.26 -22.32 -21.31
N PRO A 144 1.86 -22.80 -20.21
CA PRO A 144 1.50 -22.38 -18.86
C PRO A 144 1.94 -20.93 -18.58
N GLY A 145 1.53 -20.38 -17.44
CA GLY A 145 1.95 -19.07 -16.95
C GLY A 145 1.03 -17.94 -17.42
N ASN A 146 0.72 -17.03 -16.49
CA ASN A 146 -0.36 -16.05 -16.66
C ASN A 146 -0.01 -14.63 -16.19
N LEU A 147 1.27 -14.31 -15.99
CA LEU A 147 1.71 -13.00 -15.49
C LEU A 147 2.83 -12.41 -16.34
N ASN A 148 2.70 -11.13 -16.70
CA ASN A 148 3.81 -10.29 -17.14
C ASN A 148 4.01 -9.13 -16.17
N VAL A 149 5.25 -8.84 -15.77
CA VAL A 149 5.59 -7.69 -14.91
C VAL A 149 6.67 -6.85 -15.57
N LEU A 150 6.49 -5.54 -15.60
CA LEU A 150 7.54 -4.56 -15.91
C LEU A 150 7.70 -3.60 -14.71
N GLU A 151 8.85 -3.64 -14.05
CA GLU A 151 9.07 -2.97 -12.76
C GLU A 151 10.36 -2.12 -12.70
N ASN A 152 10.26 -0.92 -12.12
CA ASN A 152 11.40 -0.04 -11.85
C ASN A 152 12.23 0.28 -13.12
N VAL A 153 11.59 0.67 -14.22
CA VAL A 153 12.29 1.13 -15.45
C VAL A 153 11.87 2.56 -15.83
N GLN A 154 12.74 3.24 -16.58
CA GLN A 154 12.51 4.57 -17.13
C GLN A 154 12.38 4.49 -18.66
N LEU A 155 11.25 4.95 -19.19
CA LEU A 155 10.95 5.02 -20.62
C LEU A 155 11.09 6.47 -21.08
N ILE A 156 11.98 6.73 -22.03
CA ILE A 156 12.27 8.06 -22.57
C ILE A 156 12.00 8.02 -24.08
N GLU A 157 11.02 8.79 -24.54
CA GLU A 157 10.58 8.78 -25.95
C GLU A 157 10.28 7.35 -26.47
N THR A 158 9.86 6.47 -25.56
CA THR A 158 9.72 5.03 -25.78
C THR A 158 8.27 4.61 -25.52
N PRO A 159 7.44 4.42 -26.56
CA PRO A 159 6.12 3.83 -26.40
C PRO A 159 6.19 2.42 -25.80
N LEU A 160 5.34 2.18 -24.79
CA LEU A 160 4.97 0.84 -24.32
C LEU A 160 3.64 0.44 -24.96
N LEU A 161 3.65 -0.63 -25.75
CA LEU A 161 2.49 -1.16 -26.44
C LEU A 161 2.08 -2.50 -25.81
N LEU A 162 0.85 -2.58 -25.29
CA LEU A 162 0.26 -3.85 -24.88
C LEU A 162 -0.64 -4.34 -26.02
N ARG A 163 -0.19 -5.35 -26.78
CA ARG A 163 -0.95 -5.96 -27.88
C ARG A 163 -1.56 -7.28 -27.43
N MET A 164 -2.87 -7.28 -27.23
CA MET A 164 -3.58 -8.43 -26.67
C MET A 164 -4.11 -9.29 -27.82
N GLY A 165 -3.73 -10.58 -27.87
CA GLY A 165 -3.85 -11.42 -29.07
C GLY A 165 -4.63 -12.74 -28.89
N THR A 166 -4.93 -13.37 -30.02
CA THR A 166 -6.02 -14.36 -30.26
C THR A 166 -5.93 -15.72 -29.57
N ASN A 167 -4.92 -15.97 -28.73
CA ASN A 167 -4.66 -17.30 -28.17
C ASN A 167 -4.99 -17.30 -26.68
N GLU A 168 -6.01 -18.06 -26.26
CA GLU A 168 -6.31 -18.24 -24.84
C GLU A 168 -5.37 -19.28 -24.19
N PRO A 169 -4.55 -18.92 -23.18
CA PRO A 169 -4.12 -19.86 -22.16
C PRO A 169 -5.33 -20.22 -21.28
N ALA A 170 -5.24 -21.30 -20.52
CA ALA A 170 -6.36 -21.79 -19.70
C ALA A 170 -6.68 -20.91 -18.48
N ASP A 171 -5.82 -19.95 -18.14
CA ASP A 171 -5.86 -19.15 -16.91
C ASP A 171 -5.95 -17.64 -17.20
N GLU A 172 -6.41 -16.86 -16.23
CA GLU A 172 -6.56 -15.40 -16.35
C GLU A 172 -5.20 -14.70 -16.52
N HIS A 173 -4.91 -14.18 -17.73
CA HIS A 173 -3.66 -13.46 -17.99
C HIS A 173 -3.71 -12.02 -17.46
N THR A 174 -2.68 -11.68 -16.68
CA THR A 174 -2.48 -10.38 -16.02
C THR A 174 -1.20 -9.70 -16.52
N ILE A 175 -1.25 -8.39 -16.73
CA ILE A 175 -0.06 -7.54 -16.97
C ILE A 175 0.04 -6.51 -15.83
N GLU A 176 1.18 -6.44 -15.14
CA GLU A 176 1.44 -5.46 -14.09
C GLU A 176 2.60 -4.52 -14.46
N LEU A 177 2.36 -3.21 -14.37
CA LEU A 177 3.33 -2.15 -14.62
C LEU A 177 3.57 -1.41 -13.29
N ASN A 178 4.79 -1.50 -12.72
CA ASN A 178 5.08 -0.98 -11.38
C ASN A 178 6.28 0.00 -11.37
N GLN A 179 6.16 1.09 -10.63
CA GLN A 179 7.24 2.06 -10.39
C GLN A 179 7.88 2.64 -11.66
N LEU A 180 7.13 2.83 -12.74
CA LEU A 180 7.68 3.31 -14.02
C LEU A 180 7.87 4.84 -14.03
N ASP A 181 8.98 5.34 -14.57
CA ASP A 181 9.10 6.73 -15.01
C ASP A 181 8.88 6.79 -16.53
N VAL A 182 7.89 7.52 -17.02
CA VAL A 182 7.64 7.69 -18.46
C VAL A 182 7.74 9.16 -18.86
N LEU A 183 8.76 9.46 -19.65
CA LEU A 183 9.00 10.75 -20.28
C LEU A 183 8.59 10.63 -21.75
N GLY A 184 7.34 10.97 -22.03
CA GLY A 184 6.76 10.89 -23.36
C GLY A 184 7.40 11.90 -24.34
N PRO A 185 7.48 11.56 -25.64
CA PRO A 185 7.97 12.47 -26.65
C PRO A 185 7.01 13.65 -26.84
N ALA A 186 7.54 14.87 -26.96
CA ALA A 186 6.75 16.09 -26.97
C ALA A 186 5.81 16.15 -28.19
N GLY A 187 4.50 16.06 -27.94
CA GLY A 187 3.45 16.23 -28.96
C GLY A 187 2.88 14.94 -29.55
N LEU A 188 3.29 13.75 -29.10
CA LEU A 188 2.58 12.50 -29.43
C LEU A 188 1.51 12.17 -28.36
N PRO A 189 0.34 11.65 -28.76
CA PRO A 189 -0.83 11.52 -27.88
C PRO A 189 -0.77 10.34 -26.89
N THR A 190 0.07 9.34 -27.13
CA THR A 190 0.16 8.11 -26.32
C THR A 190 1.61 7.64 -26.13
N ALA A 191 2.09 7.63 -24.87
CA ALA A 191 3.37 7.03 -24.50
C ALA A 191 3.23 5.63 -23.83
N ILE A 192 2.04 5.30 -23.33
CA ILE A 192 1.60 3.92 -23.14
C ILE A 192 0.32 3.77 -23.98
N GLY A 193 0.24 2.68 -24.74
CA GLY A 193 -0.90 2.33 -25.57
C GLY A 193 -1.34 0.90 -25.32
N ILE A 194 -2.53 0.72 -24.74
CA ILE A 194 -3.17 -0.60 -24.64
C ILE A 194 -4.08 -0.77 -25.85
N ALA A 195 -3.80 -1.80 -26.66
CA ALA A 195 -4.57 -2.17 -27.83
C ALA A 195 -5.12 -3.59 -27.68
N ALA A 196 -6.42 -3.68 -27.42
CA ALA A 196 -7.13 -4.95 -27.61
C ALA A 196 -7.21 -5.24 -29.11
N LEU A 197 -6.89 -6.48 -29.48
CA LEU A 197 -7.28 -7.10 -30.73
C LEU A 197 -8.17 -8.31 -30.41
N GLN A 198 -8.76 -8.94 -31.42
CA GLN A 198 -9.85 -9.91 -31.23
C GLN A 198 -9.41 -11.12 -30.38
N GLN A 199 -10.32 -11.62 -29.52
CA GLN A 199 -10.13 -12.84 -28.72
C GLN A 199 -8.86 -12.85 -27.83
N SER A 200 -8.63 -11.73 -27.14
CA SER A 200 -7.57 -11.62 -26.12
C SER A 200 -7.72 -12.58 -24.92
N SER A 201 -6.58 -13.10 -24.52
CA SER A 201 -6.32 -13.81 -23.26
C SER A 201 -6.22 -12.92 -22.02
N VAL A 202 -5.70 -11.69 -22.17
CA VAL A 202 -5.60 -10.71 -21.08
C VAL A 202 -7.01 -10.40 -20.58
N LYS A 203 -7.23 -10.57 -19.27
CA LYS A 203 -8.44 -10.05 -18.61
C LYS A 203 -8.11 -8.88 -17.68
N THR A 204 -6.90 -8.82 -17.10
CA THR A 204 -6.51 -7.78 -16.13
C THR A 204 -5.22 -7.05 -16.51
N VAL A 205 -5.22 -5.71 -16.43
CA VAL A 205 -4.02 -4.86 -16.50
C VAL A 205 -3.96 -3.97 -15.26
N ARG A 206 -2.84 -4.01 -14.52
CA ARG A 206 -2.58 -3.16 -13.35
C ARG A 206 -1.43 -2.19 -13.61
N ILE A 207 -1.59 -0.95 -13.18
CA ILE A 207 -0.60 0.12 -13.29
C ILE A 207 -0.48 0.77 -11.91
N ARG A 208 0.73 0.75 -11.33
CA ARG A 208 1.00 1.25 -9.97
C ARG A 208 2.27 2.07 -9.92
N ASN A 209 2.29 3.09 -9.05
CA ASN A 209 3.46 3.93 -8.80
C ASN A 209 4.08 4.53 -10.09
N LEU A 210 3.27 4.76 -11.13
CA LEU A 210 3.71 5.34 -12.40
C LEU A 210 3.87 6.85 -12.23
N ARG A 211 5.04 7.38 -12.63
CA ARG A 211 5.25 8.81 -12.84
C ARG A 211 5.30 9.09 -14.34
N PHE A 212 4.41 9.94 -14.82
CA PHE A 212 4.13 10.08 -16.22
C PHE A 212 4.13 11.54 -16.67
N ALA A 213 4.87 11.86 -17.75
CA ALA A 213 4.91 13.16 -18.39
C ALA A 213 4.56 13.02 -19.88
N GLY A 214 3.36 13.46 -20.28
CA GLY A 214 2.82 13.29 -21.65
C GLY A 214 1.31 13.03 -21.67
N GLY A 215 0.82 12.30 -22.70
CA GLY A 215 -0.55 11.75 -22.76
C GLY A 215 -0.58 10.22 -22.67
N PHE A 216 -1.43 9.64 -21.81
CA PHE A 216 -1.66 8.20 -21.65
C PHE A 216 -3.01 7.81 -22.25
N GLY A 217 -3.05 6.74 -23.05
CA GLY A 217 -4.25 6.35 -23.79
C GLY A 217 -4.49 4.85 -23.85
N VAL A 218 -5.74 4.45 -23.63
CA VAL A 218 -6.23 3.08 -23.75
C VAL A 218 -7.32 3.06 -24.82
N SER A 219 -7.21 2.14 -25.79
CA SER A 219 -8.21 1.97 -26.83
C SER A 219 -8.49 0.48 -27.02
N THR A 220 -9.67 0.02 -26.59
CA THR A 220 -10.10 -1.36 -26.86
C THR A 220 -10.84 -1.42 -28.19
N SER A 221 -10.45 -2.37 -29.04
CA SER A 221 -10.98 -2.54 -30.39
C SER A 221 -11.14 -4.02 -30.75
N GLY A 222 -12.13 -4.35 -31.58
CA GLY A 222 -12.37 -5.74 -32.00
C GLY A 222 -13.06 -6.62 -30.95
N GLN A 223 -13.65 -7.71 -31.42
CA GLN A 223 -14.53 -8.62 -30.69
C GLN A 223 -13.86 -9.27 -29.45
N PRO A 224 -14.64 -9.60 -28.39
CA PRO A 224 -14.23 -9.49 -26.98
C PRO A 224 -13.08 -10.41 -26.55
N PRO A 225 -12.37 -10.05 -25.46
CA PRO A 225 -12.86 -10.20 -24.08
C PRO A 225 -13.24 -8.88 -23.40
N SER A 226 -13.72 -9.01 -22.17
CA SER A 226 -13.76 -7.93 -21.19
C SER A 226 -12.37 -7.60 -20.62
N LEU A 227 -12.10 -6.32 -20.37
CA LEU A 227 -10.87 -5.83 -19.72
C LEU A 227 -11.16 -5.21 -18.35
N ALA A 228 -10.44 -5.66 -17.33
CA ALA A 228 -10.25 -4.98 -16.06
C ALA A 228 -8.96 -4.14 -16.11
N LEU A 229 -9.09 -2.83 -15.89
CA LEU A 229 -7.99 -1.87 -15.85
C LEU A 229 -7.93 -1.23 -14.46
N GLU A 230 -6.85 -1.46 -13.73
CA GLU A 230 -6.62 -0.87 -12.41
C GLU A 230 -5.40 0.06 -12.46
N ILE A 231 -5.61 1.38 -12.30
CA ILE A 231 -4.54 2.37 -12.21
C ILE A 231 -4.57 2.96 -10.80
N SER A 232 -3.49 2.80 -10.03
CA SER A 232 -3.41 3.39 -8.69
C SER A 232 -2.08 4.06 -8.37
N ASP A 233 -2.11 4.95 -7.38
CA ASP A 233 -0.92 5.52 -6.73
C ASP A 233 0.05 6.22 -7.72
N SER A 234 -0.49 6.74 -8.83
CA SER A 234 0.29 7.21 -9.99
C SER A 234 0.09 8.72 -10.25
N GLN A 235 1.15 9.40 -10.72
CA GLN A 235 1.13 10.82 -11.07
C GLN A 235 1.20 11.02 -12.59
N PHE A 236 0.19 11.69 -13.16
CA PHE A 236 0.09 12.06 -14.56
C PHE A 236 0.21 13.57 -14.71
N ILE A 237 1.32 14.04 -15.29
CA ILE A 237 1.61 15.44 -15.56
C ILE A 237 1.52 15.67 -17.07
N ASN A 238 0.42 16.26 -17.55
CA ASN A 238 0.34 16.68 -18.93
C ASN A 238 1.07 18.02 -19.14
N THR A 239 1.97 18.04 -20.12
CA THR A 239 2.82 19.15 -20.52
C THR A 239 2.51 19.69 -21.92
N VAL A 240 1.54 19.09 -22.62
CA VAL A 240 1.16 19.36 -24.02
C VAL A 240 -0.37 19.44 -24.19
N ASN A 241 -0.86 19.72 -25.40
CA ASN A 241 -2.29 19.61 -25.68
C ASN A 241 -2.67 18.12 -25.79
N GLY A 242 -3.57 17.65 -24.93
CA GLY A 242 -3.97 16.24 -24.88
C GLY A 242 -4.78 15.90 -23.62
N VAL A 243 -5.23 14.65 -23.53
CA VAL A 243 -5.89 14.10 -22.34
C VAL A 243 -4.83 13.33 -21.54
N PRO A 244 -4.58 13.65 -20.26
CA PRO A 244 -3.66 12.91 -19.40
C PRO A 244 -4.02 11.42 -19.29
N ILE A 245 -5.31 11.09 -19.10
CA ILE A 245 -5.83 9.71 -19.10
C ILE A 245 -7.04 9.64 -20.04
N GLY A 246 -6.85 9.14 -21.26
CA GLY A 246 -7.94 8.91 -22.23
C GLY A 246 -8.26 7.43 -22.41
N LEU A 247 -9.50 7.02 -22.14
CA LEU A 247 -9.97 5.64 -22.30
C LEU A 247 -11.11 5.58 -23.33
N THR A 248 -10.93 4.88 -24.45
CA THR A 248 -12.00 4.58 -25.42
C THR A 248 -12.30 3.08 -25.39
N LEU A 249 -13.54 2.72 -25.05
CA LEU A 249 -13.94 1.37 -24.65
C LEU A 249 -15.11 0.88 -25.48
N SER A 250 -14.84 -0.07 -26.38
CA SER A 250 -15.84 -0.66 -27.30
C SER A 250 -16.51 -1.93 -26.77
N HIS A 251 -16.02 -2.48 -25.66
CA HIS A 251 -16.47 -3.75 -25.08
C HIS A 251 -16.57 -3.65 -23.56
N SER A 252 -17.35 -4.54 -22.95
CA SER A 252 -17.65 -4.48 -21.52
C SER A 252 -16.40 -4.55 -20.65
N SER A 253 -16.18 -3.52 -19.83
CA SER A 253 -14.90 -3.28 -19.15
C SER A 253 -15.12 -2.78 -17.72
N SER A 254 -14.16 -3.03 -16.83
CA SER A 254 -14.14 -2.47 -15.48
C SER A 254 -12.89 -1.61 -15.28
N VAL A 255 -13.08 -0.33 -14.96
CA VAL A 255 -12.01 0.64 -14.74
C VAL A 255 -11.96 1.01 -13.27
N LYS A 256 -10.78 0.98 -12.65
CA LYS A 256 -10.52 1.57 -11.33
C LYS A 256 -9.40 2.60 -11.45
N LEU A 257 -9.68 3.84 -11.04
CA LEU A 257 -8.67 4.89 -10.86
C LEU A 257 -8.64 5.22 -9.37
N VAL A 258 -7.59 4.83 -8.65
CA VAL A 258 -7.52 4.91 -7.18
C VAL A 258 -6.28 5.68 -6.70
N ARG A 259 -6.45 6.75 -5.93
CA ARG A 259 -5.34 7.57 -5.36
C ARG A 259 -4.36 8.15 -6.40
N ASN A 260 -4.79 8.40 -7.63
CA ASN A 260 -3.94 9.02 -8.65
C ASN A 260 -3.92 10.55 -8.54
N ARG A 261 -2.87 11.19 -9.06
CA ARG A 261 -2.77 12.65 -9.19
C ARG A 261 -2.63 13.03 -10.66
N VAL A 262 -3.57 13.81 -11.17
CA VAL A 262 -3.66 14.20 -12.60
C VAL A 262 -3.58 15.72 -12.71
N GLU A 263 -2.60 16.22 -13.46
CA GLU A 263 -2.27 17.65 -13.53
C GLU A 263 -2.06 18.11 -14.97
N SER A 264 -2.64 19.26 -15.35
CA SER A 264 -2.33 19.95 -16.61
C SER A 264 -1.52 21.21 -16.34
N LEU A 265 -0.28 21.26 -16.84
CA LEU A 265 0.61 22.39 -16.69
C LEU A 265 0.43 23.43 -17.80
N ARG A 266 0.82 24.68 -17.51
CA ARG A 266 0.77 25.84 -18.44
C ARG A 266 -0.63 26.14 -19.01
N GLY A 267 -1.67 25.53 -18.46
CA GLY A 267 -3.06 25.81 -18.84
C GLY A 267 -3.49 25.22 -20.17
N ALA A 268 -2.88 24.12 -20.64
CA ALA A 268 -3.36 23.40 -21.82
C ALA A 268 -4.88 23.10 -21.70
N PRO A 269 -5.70 23.41 -22.72
CA PRO A 269 -7.13 23.13 -22.72
C PRO A 269 -7.41 21.62 -22.86
N GLY A 270 -8.61 21.20 -22.47
CA GLY A 270 -9.04 19.79 -22.53
C GLY A 270 -9.32 19.12 -21.17
N ILE A 271 -9.57 17.81 -21.27
CA ILE A 271 -10.08 16.93 -20.21
C ILE A 271 -8.92 16.27 -19.46
N CYS A 272 -8.99 16.13 -18.13
CA CYS A 272 -7.98 15.43 -17.33
C CYS A 272 -8.13 13.91 -17.36
N VAL A 273 -9.35 13.41 -17.16
CA VAL A 273 -9.71 11.98 -17.30
C VAL A 273 -10.90 11.89 -18.25
N SER A 274 -10.74 11.28 -19.42
CA SER A 274 -11.85 11.04 -20.36
C SER A 274 -12.12 9.56 -20.50
N MET A 275 -13.38 9.15 -20.35
CA MET A 275 -13.82 7.77 -20.56
C MET A 275 -14.99 7.73 -21.53
N GLN A 276 -14.85 6.98 -22.61
CA GLN A 276 -15.84 6.86 -23.67
C GLN A 276 -16.28 5.40 -23.82
N ALA A 277 -17.50 5.09 -23.41
CA ALA A 277 -18.16 3.83 -23.76
C ALA A 277 -18.81 4.01 -25.15
N ILE A 278 -18.49 3.11 -26.09
CA ILE A 278 -19.00 3.18 -27.47
C ILE A 278 -19.79 1.91 -27.82
N SER A 279 -20.36 1.87 -29.04
CA SER A 279 -21.38 0.90 -29.45
C SER A 279 -21.10 -0.55 -29.04
N GLY A 280 -22.00 -1.13 -28.23
CA GLY A 280 -21.90 -2.49 -27.68
C GLY A 280 -21.29 -2.62 -26.29
N ALA A 281 -20.69 -1.58 -25.70
CA ALA A 281 -20.00 -1.68 -24.41
C ALA A 281 -20.92 -1.55 -23.19
N THR A 282 -20.70 -2.39 -22.16
CA THR A 282 -21.13 -2.13 -20.77
C THR A 282 -19.92 -1.81 -19.90
N VAL A 283 -19.67 -0.52 -19.65
CA VAL A 283 -18.51 -0.07 -18.85
C VAL A 283 -18.92 0.16 -17.41
N THR A 284 -18.10 -0.31 -16.47
CA THR A 284 -18.15 0.04 -15.05
C THR A 284 -16.90 0.81 -14.65
N ALA A 285 -17.05 1.85 -13.83
CA ALA A 285 -15.93 2.67 -13.39
C ALA A 285 -16.00 3.00 -11.90
N ASP A 286 -14.86 2.97 -11.21
CA ASP A 286 -14.70 3.40 -9.81
C ASP A 286 -13.51 4.37 -9.72
N LEU A 287 -13.83 5.65 -9.50
CA LEU A 287 -12.88 6.76 -9.42
C LEU A 287 -12.82 7.20 -7.97
N ASP A 288 -11.79 6.76 -7.26
CA ASP A 288 -11.64 6.87 -5.80
C ASP A 288 -10.37 7.65 -5.42
N ARG A 289 -10.48 8.64 -4.52
CA ARG A 289 -9.32 9.36 -3.95
C ARG A 289 -8.38 10.05 -4.95
N ASN A 290 -8.84 10.38 -6.16
CA ASN A 290 -7.97 11.02 -7.16
C ASN A 290 -7.92 12.55 -6.95
N VAL A 291 -6.74 13.13 -7.16
CA VAL A 291 -6.52 14.58 -7.25
C VAL A 291 -6.48 14.97 -8.72
N ILE A 292 -7.26 15.97 -9.11
CA ILE A 292 -7.36 16.42 -10.52
C ILE A 292 -7.24 17.95 -10.58
N ILE A 293 -6.21 18.48 -11.27
CA ILE A 293 -5.84 19.90 -11.23
C ILE A 293 -5.54 20.48 -12.62
N GLY A 294 -6.08 21.66 -12.91
CA GLY A 294 -5.61 22.57 -13.96
C GLY A 294 -6.18 22.36 -15.36
N CYS A 295 -6.78 21.20 -15.62
CA CYS A 295 -7.53 20.94 -16.84
C CYS A 295 -8.77 21.85 -16.99
N GLU A 296 -9.28 21.97 -18.21
CA GLU A 296 -10.53 22.66 -18.48
C GLU A 296 -11.72 21.87 -17.93
N VAL A 297 -11.69 20.56 -18.11
CA VAL A 297 -12.63 19.59 -17.58
C VAL A 297 -11.88 18.60 -16.68
N GLY A 298 -12.42 18.28 -15.49
CA GLY A 298 -11.81 17.33 -14.58
C GLY A 298 -11.98 15.88 -15.04
N ILE A 299 -13.22 15.39 -15.01
CA ILE A 299 -13.59 14.03 -15.43
C ILE A 299 -14.70 14.11 -16.48
N SER A 300 -14.50 13.52 -17.65
CA SER A 300 -15.53 13.38 -18.69
C SER A 300 -15.92 11.92 -18.85
N GLN A 301 -17.23 11.66 -18.88
CA GLN A 301 -17.82 10.33 -19.02
C GLN A 301 -18.87 10.33 -20.12
N ILE A 302 -18.61 9.62 -21.21
CA ILE A 302 -19.44 9.66 -22.42
C ILE A 302 -19.91 8.25 -22.76
N ALA A 303 -21.22 8.02 -22.73
CA ALA A 303 -21.85 6.86 -23.34
C ALA A 303 -22.38 7.27 -24.73
N GLN A 304 -21.66 6.91 -25.79
CA GLN A 304 -22.07 7.24 -27.16
C GLN A 304 -23.27 6.39 -27.63
N ASP A 305 -23.92 6.81 -28.71
CA ASP A 305 -25.02 6.06 -29.34
C ASP A 305 -24.69 4.57 -29.54
N GLY A 306 -25.56 3.72 -28.99
CA GLY A 306 -25.42 2.27 -29.01
C GLY A 306 -24.56 1.67 -27.88
N ALA A 307 -23.98 2.46 -26.97
CA ALA A 307 -23.38 1.94 -25.76
C ALA A 307 -24.46 1.33 -24.83
N LEU A 308 -24.25 0.09 -24.37
CA LEU A 308 -25.22 -0.63 -23.54
C LEU A 308 -25.30 -0.07 -22.12
N GLY A 309 -24.25 0.60 -21.63
CA GLY A 309 -24.29 1.42 -20.43
C GLY A 309 -22.91 1.83 -19.92
N LEU A 310 -22.88 2.94 -19.17
CA LEU A 310 -21.70 3.43 -18.46
C LEU A 310 -22.09 3.71 -17.01
N THR A 311 -21.67 2.84 -16.09
CA THR A 311 -22.03 2.92 -14.66
C THR A 311 -20.82 3.30 -13.82
N SER A 312 -20.87 4.47 -13.19
CA SER A 312 -19.73 5.07 -12.49
C SER A 312 -19.97 5.32 -11.01
N ARG A 313 -18.93 5.09 -10.21
CA ARG A 313 -18.78 5.64 -8.86
C ARG A 313 -17.67 6.67 -8.90
N ILE A 314 -17.96 7.92 -8.57
CA ILE A 314 -16.99 9.02 -8.54
C ILE A 314 -16.99 9.56 -7.12
N ARG A 315 -16.05 9.10 -6.32
CA ARG A 315 -16.13 9.24 -4.86
C ARG A 315 -14.83 9.64 -4.21
N ASN A 316 -14.91 10.47 -3.17
CA ASN A 316 -13.74 10.94 -2.43
C ASN A 316 -12.66 11.59 -3.33
N ASN A 317 -12.97 12.23 -4.46
CA ASN A 317 -11.96 12.91 -5.29
C ASN A 317 -11.81 14.39 -4.91
N THR A 318 -10.67 15.02 -5.23
CA THR A 318 -10.48 16.48 -5.12
C THR A 318 -10.24 17.06 -6.51
N ILE A 319 -11.20 17.83 -7.01
CA ILE A 319 -11.27 18.27 -8.41
C ILE A 319 -11.19 19.80 -8.48
N ARG A 320 -10.22 20.30 -9.26
CA ARG A 320 -9.96 21.72 -9.54
C ARG A 320 -9.69 21.93 -11.03
N SER A 321 -10.75 22.20 -11.78
CA SER A 321 -10.73 22.45 -13.24
C SER A 321 -11.31 23.83 -13.58
N LYS A 322 -11.08 24.30 -14.81
CA LYS A 322 -11.45 25.67 -15.21
C LYS A 322 -12.95 25.84 -15.50
N LEU A 323 -13.59 24.85 -16.12
CA LEU A 323 -14.94 24.94 -16.68
C LEU A 323 -15.91 23.99 -15.95
N PHE A 324 -15.68 22.67 -16.06
CA PHE A 324 -16.51 21.64 -15.44
C PHE A 324 -15.70 20.73 -14.53
N GLY A 325 -16.20 20.44 -13.33
CA GLY A 325 -15.59 19.45 -12.43
C GLY A 325 -15.70 18.05 -13.02
N ILE A 326 -16.94 17.64 -13.30
CA ILE A 326 -17.30 16.41 -14.00
C ILE A 326 -18.27 16.78 -15.13
N ASP A 327 -18.17 16.17 -16.31
CA ASP A 327 -19.25 16.10 -17.30
C ASP A 327 -19.66 14.65 -17.55
N ILE A 328 -20.97 14.42 -17.70
CA ILE A 328 -21.54 13.11 -17.99
C ILE A 328 -22.52 13.25 -19.16
N THR A 329 -22.29 12.47 -20.21
CA THR A 329 -23.02 12.52 -21.49
C THR A 329 -23.56 11.14 -21.84
N GLY A 330 -24.81 11.09 -22.32
CA GLY A 330 -25.45 9.90 -22.86
C GLY A 330 -26.53 9.32 -21.94
N ALA A 331 -27.70 9.00 -22.51
CA ALA A 331 -28.86 8.52 -21.78
C ALA A 331 -28.65 7.16 -21.06
N THR A 332 -27.66 6.37 -21.48
CA THR A 332 -27.28 5.10 -20.82
C THR A 332 -26.14 5.26 -19.79
N ALA A 333 -25.70 6.50 -19.53
CA ALA A 333 -24.77 6.80 -18.44
C ALA A 333 -25.51 6.94 -17.09
N THR A 334 -24.92 6.38 -16.03
CA THR A 334 -25.41 6.43 -14.65
C THR A 334 -24.23 6.66 -13.71
N ALA A 335 -24.34 7.58 -12.75
CA ALA A 335 -23.28 7.82 -11.78
C ALA A 335 -23.76 8.11 -10.35
N THR A 336 -23.00 7.62 -9.37
CA THR A 336 -23.07 8.04 -7.97
C THR A 336 -21.85 8.92 -7.66
N ILE A 337 -22.07 10.17 -7.27
CA ILE A 337 -21.03 11.19 -7.08
C ILE A 337 -21.04 11.63 -5.61
N ASP A 338 -20.17 11.05 -4.78
CA ASP A 338 -20.23 11.21 -3.32
C ASP A 338 -18.90 11.66 -2.70
N ASN A 339 -18.94 12.44 -1.62
CA ASN A 339 -17.73 12.76 -0.82
C ASN A 339 -16.62 13.50 -1.59
N ASN A 340 -16.88 14.12 -2.74
CA ASN A 340 -15.85 14.82 -3.53
C ASN A 340 -15.69 16.28 -3.08
N ILE A 341 -14.51 16.88 -3.25
CA ILE A 341 -14.28 18.32 -3.15
C ILE A 341 -14.24 18.93 -4.55
N PHE A 342 -15.17 19.85 -4.83
CA PHE A 342 -15.17 20.70 -6.01
C PHE A 342 -14.67 22.10 -5.64
N THR A 343 -13.56 22.53 -6.22
CA THR A 343 -12.92 23.79 -5.84
C THR A 343 -12.46 24.60 -7.05
N ARG A 344 -12.79 25.90 -7.08
CA ARG A 344 -12.42 26.86 -8.14
C ARG A 344 -12.94 26.49 -9.54
N ILE A 345 -14.13 25.88 -9.62
CA ILE A 345 -14.77 25.48 -10.87
C ILE A 345 -15.52 26.67 -11.49
N GLY A 346 -15.10 27.11 -12.68
CA GLY A 346 -15.63 28.34 -13.31
C GLY A 346 -17.07 28.25 -13.82
N THR A 347 -17.66 27.05 -13.94
CA THR A 347 -19.06 26.87 -14.31
C THR A 347 -19.72 25.81 -13.41
N ASN A 348 -19.92 24.57 -13.87
CA ASN A 348 -20.66 23.56 -13.11
C ASN A 348 -19.72 22.56 -12.43
N ALA A 349 -19.98 22.23 -11.16
CA ALA A 349 -19.32 21.11 -10.49
C ALA A 349 -19.56 19.79 -11.23
N VAL A 350 -20.82 19.54 -11.61
CA VAL A 350 -21.25 18.43 -12.46
C VAL A 350 -22.10 19.00 -13.59
N ALA A 351 -21.75 18.70 -14.84
CA ALA A 351 -22.54 18.97 -16.03
C ALA A 351 -23.13 17.67 -16.59
N THR A 352 -24.34 17.74 -17.15
CA THR A 352 -25.05 16.57 -17.69
C THR A 352 -25.63 16.87 -19.06
N PHE A 353 -25.42 15.98 -20.01
CA PHE A 353 -25.91 16.08 -21.38
C PHE A 353 -26.64 14.78 -21.76
N GLU A 354 -27.74 14.88 -22.52
CA GLU A 354 -28.53 13.72 -23.00
C GLU A 354 -29.23 12.92 -21.87
N MET A 355 -29.57 13.56 -20.75
CA MET A 355 -30.40 13.04 -19.66
C MET A 355 -29.86 11.75 -18.97
N PRO A 356 -28.61 11.74 -18.45
CA PRO A 356 -28.06 10.62 -17.69
C PRO A 356 -28.69 10.51 -16.28
N THR A 357 -28.58 9.35 -15.64
CA THR A 357 -29.11 9.12 -14.29
C THR A 357 -28.05 9.39 -13.22
N ILE A 358 -28.13 10.54 -12.55
CA ILE A 358 -27.12 10.96 -11.55
C ILE A 358 -27.70 10.95 -10.13
N PHE A 359 -26.93 10.43 -9.18
CA PHE A 359 -27.15 10.53 -7.74
C PHE A 359 -25.95 11.22 -7.09
N MET A 360 -26.19 12.10 -6.11
CA MET A 360 -25.12 12.86 -5.44
C MET A 360 -25.36 12.98 -3.93
N ALA A 361 -24.30 12.83 -3.12
CA ALA A 361 -24.37 13.07 -1.69
C ALA A 361 -23.05 13.51 -1.02
N HIS A 362 -23.14 14.43 -0.04
CA HIS A 362 -22.04 14.84 0.84
C HIS A 362 -20.76 15.33 0.11
N ASN A 363 -20.91 15.98 -1.04
CA ASN A 363 -19.81 16.69 -1.72
C ASN A 363 -19.62 18.08 -1.11
N LEU A 364 -18.38 18.60 -1.16
CA LEU A 364 -18.02 19.94 -0.70
C LEU A 364 -17.76 20.88 -1.88
N TYR A 365 -18.35 22.07 -1.82
CA TYR A 365 -18.26 23.11 -2.84
C TYR A 365 -17.52 24.35 -2.34
N HIS A 366 -16.53 24.78 -3.11
CA HIS A 366 -15.80 26.03 -2.90
C HIS A 366 -15.54 26.77 -4.22
N GLN A 367 -15.72 28.10 -4.23
CA GLN A 367 -15.42 28.96 -5.38
C GLN A 367 -15.93 28.38 -6.73
N THR A 368 -17.14 27.79 -6.70
CA THR A 368 -17.74 27.03 -7.79
C THR A 368 -19.06 27.67 -8.19
N ALA A 369 -19.23 28.02 -9.46
CA ALA A 369 -20.33 28.90 -9.89
C ALA A 369 -21.72 28.23 -9.88
N GLN A 370 -21.79 26.91 -10.06
CA GLN A 370 -23.01 26.10 -9.93
C GLN A 370 -22.69 24.73 -9.29
N PRO A 371 -23.24 24.40 -8.10
CA PRO A 371 -23.25 23.04 -7.55
C PRO A 371 -24.45 22.21 -8.04
N ALA A 372 -25.33 22.78 -8.87
CA ALA A 372 -26.73 22.42 -8.93
C ALA A 372 -27.07 21.21 -9.83
N ILE A 373 -26.95 20.01 -9.26
CA ILE A 373 -27.91 18.91 -9.46
C ILE A 373 -28.56 18.65 -8.09
N ALA A 374 -29.68 17.91 -8.03
CA ALA A 374 -30.34 17.58 -6.76
C ALA A 374 -29.46 16.65 -5.90
N GLU A 375 -28.82 17.21 -4.87
CA GLU A 375 -27.88 16.51 -3.98
C GLU A 375 -28.43 16.33 -2.56
N THR A 376 -28.07 15.21 -1.92
CA THR A 376 -28.31 14.97 -0.49
C THR A 376 -27.14 15.50 0.36
N ASN A 377 -27.43 16.44 1.27
CA ASN A 377 -26.45 17.05 2.17
C ASN A 377 -25.22 17.70 1.47
N PRO A 378 -25.40 18.61 0.50
CA PRO A 378 -24.28 19.36 -0.08
C PRO A 378 -23.63 20.27 0.97
N ILE A 379 -22.30 20.30 1.01
CA ILE A 379 -21.53 21.09 1.98
C ILE A 379 -20.89 22.28 1.25
N THR A 380 -20.93 23.46 1.86
CA THR A 380 -20.32 24.68 1.28
C THR A 380 -19.35 25.28 2.28
N GLY A 381 -18.12 25.54 1.86
CA GLY A 381 -17.07 26.08 2.71
C GLY A 381 -15.76 26.23 1.95
N ASP A 382 -14.72 26.73 2.60
CA ASP A 382 -13.35 26.60 2.11
C ASP A 382 -12.80 25.24 2.56
N PRO A 383 -12.33 24.35 1.66
CA PRO A 383 -11.66 23.10 2.06
C PRO A 383 -10.36 23.36 2.82
N GLN A 384 -9.87 24.60 2.88
CA GLN A 384 -8.80 25.02 3.78
C GLN A 384 -7.53 24.20 3.56
N PHE A 385 -7.12 24.08 2.29
CA PHE A 385 -5.94 23.33 1.90
C PHE A 385 -4.64 23.91 2.46
N VAL A 386 -3.62 23.05 2.64
CA VAL A 386 -2.26 23.45 3.06
C VAL A 386 -1.67 24.48 2.11
N SER A 387 -1.83 24.32 0.79
CA SER A 387 -1.45 25.36 -0.18
C SER A 387 -2.27 25.30 -1.47
N GLN A 388 -1.90 26.10 -2.47
CA GLN A 388 -2.54 26.03 -3.80
C GLN A 388 -2.07 24.84 -4.66
N TYR A 389 -1.06 24.08 -4.20
CA TYR A 389 -0.49 22.91 -4.88
C TYR A 389 -0.61 21.65 -4.02
N ASP A 390 -0.48 21.77 -2.70
CA ASP A 390 -0.81 20.71 -1.77
C ASP A 390 -2.28 20.82 -1.33
N LEU A 391 -3.08 19.83 -1.75
CA LEU A 391 -4.52 19.77 -1.49
C LEU A 391 -4.87 18.84 -0.32
N HIS A 392 -3.91 18.51 0.55
CA HIS A 392 -4.24 18.06 1.90
C HIS A 392 -4.94 19.20 2.66
N LEU A 393 -5.84 18.84 3.55
CA LEU A 393 -6.69 19.76 4.31
C LEU A 393 -5.94 20.28 5.56
N ASN A 394 -6.37 21.39 6.14
CA ASN A 394 -5.93 21.85 7.46
C ASN A 394 -6.96 21.49 8.55
N ALA A 395 -6.57 21.63 9.83
CA ALA A 395 -7.36 21.23 11.00
C ALA A 395 -8.74 21.92 11.15
N SER A 396 -8.96 23.02 10.44
CA SER A 396 -10.21 23.81 10.45
C SER A 396 -11.12 23.48 9.27
N SER A 397 -10.77 22.50 8.43
CA SER A 397 -11.49 22.21 7.19
C SER A 397 -12.89 21.59 7.44
N PRO A 398 -13.96 22.13 6.82
CA PRO A 398 -15.30 21.55 6.87
C PRO A 398 -15.46 20.28 6.02
N ALA A 399 -14.38 19.80 5.37
CA ALA A 399 -14.32 18.47 4.76
C ALA A 399 -14.16 17.34 5.81
N ILE A 400 -13.66 17.67 7.01
CA ILE A 400 -13.30 16.71 8.05
C ILE A 400 -14.56 16.13 8.69
N ASN A 401 -14.61 14.81 8.84
CA ASN A 401 -15.71 14.05 9.46
C ASN A 401 -17.10 14.34 8.88
N ALA A 402 -17.17 14.66 7.59
CA ALA A 402 -18.40 15.11 6.92
C ALA A 402 -18.85 14.20 5.75
N ALA A 403 -18.08 13.15 5.43
CA ALA A 403 -18.37 12.25 4.31
C ALA A 403 -19.43 11.18 4.64
N LEU A 404 -20.17 10.75 3.62
CA LEU A 404 -21.09 9.63 3.66
C LEU A 404 -20.32 8.31 3.80
N ALA A 405 -20.34 7.74 5.01
CA ALA A 405 -19.68 6.48 5.34
C ALA A 405 -20.18 5.28 4.51
N ALA A 406 -21.42 5.31 4.02
CA ALA A 406 -22.00 4.23 3.23
C ALA A 406 -21.44 4.11 1.80
N SER A 407 -20.84 5.18 1.26
CA SER A 407 -20.27 5.21 -0.10
C SER A 407 -18.79 4.77 -0.14
N ILE A 408 -18.29 4.16 0.94
CA ILE A 408 -16.87 3.81 1.10
C ILE A 408 -16.68 2.28 1.10
N PRO A 409 -15.61 1.73 0.46
CA PRO A 409 -15.46 0.30 0.30
C PRO A 409 -14.95 -0.36 1.58
N ALA A 410 -15.51 -1.52 1.92
CA ALA A 410 -14.97 -2.37 2.98
C ALA A 410 -13.49 -2.71 2.71
N GLY A 411 -12.62 -2.42 3.68
CA GLY A 411 -11.17 -2.64 3.58
C GLY A 411 -10.39 -1.56 2.82
N GLY A 412 -11.04 -0.54 2.26
CA GLY A 412 -10.37 0.53 1.52
C GLY A 412 -9.86 1.65 2.43
N ASP A 413 -8.69 1.48 3.05
CA ASP A 413 -7.80 2.51 3.63
C ASP A 413 -8.50 3.75 4.26
N PHE A 414 -9.34 3.49 5.25
CA PHE A 414 -9.76 4.46 6.26
C PHE A 414 -9.30 3.92 7.61
N ASP A 415 -8.39 4.63 8.27
CA ASP A 415 -8.01 4.33 9.65
C ASP A 415 -9.26 4.32 10.53
N SER A 416 -9.44 3.26 11.32
CA SER A 416 -10.61 3.07 12.19
C SER A 416 -10.55 3.93 13.46
N VAL A 417 -10.09 5.19 13.34
CA VAL A 417 -9.93 6.15 14.43
C VAL A 417 -11.25 6.89 14.65
N THR A 418 -12.13 6.22 15.39
CA THR A 418 -13.09 6.72 16.41
C THR A 418 -13.97 7.97 16.17
N SER A 419 -13.85 8.69 15.06
CA SER A 419 -14.86 9.62 14.56
C SER A 419 -15.94 8.84 13.80
N THR A 420 -17.19 9.28 13.88
CA THR A 420 -18.35 8.52 13.36
C THR A 420 -18.58 8.69 11.86
N LEU A 421 -17.86 9.60 11.20
CA LEU A 421 -17.93 9.82 9.75
C LEU A 421 -16.52 10.11 9.18
N PRO A 422 -16.22 9.68 7.96
CA PRO A 422 -14.94 9.92 7.28
C PRO A 422 -14.77 11.35 6.73
N THR A 423 -13.60 11.63 6.14
CA THR A 423 -13.28 12.92 5.49
C THR A 423 -13.68 12.94 4.01
N ILE A 424 -14.08 14.11 3.51
CA ILE A 424 -14.41 14.40 2.10
C ILE A 424 -13.13 14.72 1.31
N GLY A 425 -13.05 14.24 0.07
CA GLY A 425 -11.94 14.53 -0.85
C GLY A 425 -10.84 13.47 -0.91
N ALA A 426 -9.83 13.75 -1.75
CA ALA A 426 -8.80 12.80 -2.18
C ALA A 426 -7.86 12.32 -1.08
N TYR A 427 -7.61 13.19 -0.10
CA TYR A 427 -6.76 12.90 1.03
C TYR A 427 -7.62 12.89 2.30
N ASN A 428 -7.54 11.81 3.06
CA ASN A 428 -8.02 11.84 4.43
C ASN A 428 -7.26 12.93 5.20
N TYR A 429 -7.97 13.67 6.03
CA TYR A 429 -7.31 14.57 6.95
C TYR A 429 -6.79 13.78 8.14
N HIS A 430 -5.53 13.37 8.03
CA HIS A 430 -4.72 13.07 9.19
C HIS A 430 -4.33 14.42 9.80
N PHE A 431 -4.49 14.57 11.12
CA PHE A 431 -3.82 15.67 11.83
C PHE A 431 -2.29 15.54 11.61
N GLY A 432 -1.52 16.61 11.88
CA GLY A 432 -0.17 16.80 11.32
C GLY A 432 0.84 15.63 11.39
N GLY A 433 1.87 15.71 10.54
CA GLY A 433 2.93 14.70 10.44
C GLY A 433 3.91 14.65 11.62
N ALA A 434 5.04 13.99 11.41
CA ALA A 434 6.09 13.83 12.41
C ALA A 434 6.91 15.11 12.59
N GLU A 435 7.04 15.56 13.82
CA GLU A 435 7.71 16.79 14.20
C GLU A 435 9.19 16.52 14.57
N VAL A 436 10.01 17.58 14.64
CA VAL A 436 11.41 17.46 15.07
C VAL A 436 11.53 18.12 16.44
N HIS A 437 11.87 17.30 17.44
CA HIS A 437 12.26 17.80 18.75
C HIS A 437 13.78 18.00 18.79
N LEU A 438 14.21 19.21 19.12
CA LEU A 438 15.60 19.54 19.40
C LEU A 438 15.79 19.60 20.93
N ALA A 439 16.57 18.67 21.47
CA ALA A 439 17.09 18.79 22.82
C ALA A 439 18.04 19.99 22.90
N THR A 440 17.70 20.98 23.71
CA THR A 440 18.51 22.16 24.06
C THR A 440 18.90 22.11 25.54
N THR A 441 19.80 22.99 25.98
CA THR A 441 20.13 23.19 27.40
C THR A 441 18.98 23.73 28.25
N GLU A 442 17.88 24.17 27.63
CA GLU A 442 16.71 24.75 28.31
C GLU A 442 15.60 23.71 28.53
N ASN A 443 15.43 22.76 27.60
CA ASN A 443 14.40 21.73 27.66
C ASN A 443 14.91 20.35 28.11
N SER A 444 16.22 20.20 28.33
CA SER A 444 16.87 18.94 28.71
C SER A 444 17.54 19.02 30.07
N ALA A 445 17.34 17.99 30.90
CA ALA A 445 17.88 17.92 32.25
C ALA A 445 18.26 16.46 32.58
N SER A 446 19.49 16.22 33.02
CA SER A 446 19.99 14.86 33.27
C SER A 446 19.69 13.93 32.08
N ASN A 447 19.06 12.78 32.30
CA ASN A 447 18.70 11.78 31.29
C ASN A 447 17.41 12.06 30.52
N ILE A 448 16.79 13.24 30.64
CA ILE A 448 15.52 13.59 29.99
C ILE A 448 15.60 14.82 29.08
N THR A 449 14.74 14.85 28.06
CA THR A 449 14.41 16.06 27.30
C THR A 449 12.90 16.18 27.10
N THR A 450 12.36 17.38 27.34
CA THR A 450 10.92 17.64 27.40
C THR A 450 10.44 18.29 26.11
N ILE A 451 9.41 17.71 25.50
CA ILE A 451 8.81 18.22 24.26
C ILE A 451 7.86 19.38 24.60
N PRO A 452 7.96 20.55 23.93
CA PRO A 452 7.06 21.69 24.16
C PRO A 452 5.59 21.41 23.83
N ASP A 453 4.70 22.08 24.57
CA ASP A 453 3.23 21.99 24.43
C ASP A 453 2.71 22.43 23.04
N THR A 454 3.54 23.11 22.25
CA THR A 454 3.24 23.52 20.86
C THR A 454 3.34 22.36 19.85
N ILE A 455 4.08 21.30 20.20
CA ILE A 455 4.33 20.10 19.38
C ILE A 455 3.41 18.95 19.81
N SER A 456 2.97 18.95 21.08
CA SER A 456 2.25 17.82 21.70
C SER A 456 0.95 18.27 22.37
N ARG A 457 -0.19 17.81 21.84
CA ARG A 457 -1.43 17.74 22.63
C ARG A 457 -1.33 16.55 23.61
N PRO A 458 -1.91 16.64 24.81
CA PRO A 458 -1.47 15.85 25.96
C PRO A 458 -2.04 14.41 26.01
N PHE A 459 -1.72 13.58 25.01
CA PHE A 459 -2.30 12.22 24.87
C PHE A 459 -1.25 11.13 24.63
N SER A 460 -1.71 9.92 24.31
CA SER A 460 -1.28 8.71 25.03
C SER A 460 -0.17 7.87 24.40
N GLU A 461 -0.01 7.89 23.08
CA GLU A 461 0.95 7.06 22.33
C GLU A 461 1.89 7.94 21.48
N VAL A 462 3.20 7.71 21.52
CA VAL A 462 4.22 8.52 20.81
C VAL A 462 5.39 7.66 20.32
N MET A 463 5.73 7.79 19.02
CA MET A 463 6.94 7.17 18.47
C MET A 463 8.11 8.15 18.44
N VAL A 464 9.32 7.68 18.74
CA VAL A 464 10.53 8.53 18.77
C VAL A 464 11.71 7.83 18.13
N GLN A 465 12.34 8.51 17.17
CA GLN A 465 13.57 8.06 16.52
C GLN A 465 14.65 9.15 16.63
N SER A 466 15.85 8.79 17.10
CA SER A 466 16.96 9.76 17.26
C SER A 466 17.87 9.84 16.03
N ILE A 467 18.43 11.03 15.82
CA ILE A 467 19.27 11.41 14.68
C ILE A 467 20.72 11.64 15.16
N VAL A 468 21.70 11.29 14.33
CA VAL A 468 23.14 11.49 14.53
C VAL A 468 23.72 12.30 13.36
N GLU A 469 24.24 13.49 13.66
CA GLU A 469 24.70 14.47 12.66
C GLU A 469 26.14 14.25 12.16
N GLY A 470 26.91 13.30 12.71
CA GLY A 470 28.34 13.17 12.40
C GLY A 470 28.98 11.85 12.83
N PHE A 471 30.27 11.70 12.50
CA PHE A 471 31.12 10.58 12.90
C PHE A 471 32.43 11.11 13.50
N PRO A 472 33.08 10.41 14.46
CA PRO A 472 32.68 9.12 15.05
C PRO A 472 31.37 9.20 15.83
N LEU A 473 30.75 8.05 16.10
CA LEU A 473 29.49 8.01 16.86
C LEU A 473 29.65 8.68 18.24
N PRO A 474 28.66 9.46 18.70
CA PRO A 474 28.70 10.06 20.02
C PRO A 474 28.62 8.99 21.11
N ALA A 475 29.22 9.24 22.27
CA ALA A 475 29.26 8.28 23.38
C ALA A 475 27.88 7.85 23.92
N TRP A 476 26.82 8.60 23.60
CA TRP A 476 25.43 8.24 23.94
C TRP A 476 24.76 7.31 22.91
N ALA A 477 25.40 6.97 21.79
CA ALA A 477 24.78 6.14 20.75
C ALA A 477 24.33 4.74 21.26
N PRO A 478 25.06 4.03 22.13
CA PRO A 478 24.58 2.78 22.71
C PRO A 478 23.31 2.89 23.60
N ASN A 479 22.78 4.09 23.84
CA ASN A 479 21.71 4.32 24.82
C ASN A 479 20.33 4.06 24.24
N HIS A 480 19.61 3.12 24.85
CA HIS A 480 18.20 2.86 24.59
C HIS A 480 17.34 4.04 25.08
N LEU A 481 16.43 4.49 24.22
CA LEU A 481 15.46 5.53 24.53
C LEU A 481 14.14 4.92 25.02
N GLY A 482 13.35 5.77 25.68
CA GLY A 482 11.92 5.57 25.86
C GLY A 482 11.19 6.91 25.94
N VAL A 483 9.86 6.84 25.99
CA VAL A 483 8.96 7.99 26.17
C VAL A 483 8.11 7.83 27.43
N TYR A 484 7.72 8.95 28.04
CA TYR A 484 6.63 8.99 29.01
C TYR A 484 5.91 10.35 28.95
N THR A 485 4.66 10.41 29.42
CA THR A 485 3.92 11.66 29.60
C THR A 485 3.86 12.00 31.09
N THR A 486 4.16 13.24 31.49
CA THR A 486 4.16 13.65 32.91
C THR A 486 2.79 13.45 33.56
N SER A 487 2.77 13.13 34.86
CA SER A 487 1.55 12.81 35.62
C SER A 487 0.83 14.03 36.23
N SER A 488 1.41 15.23 36.11
CA SER A 488 0.88 16.49 36.63
C SER A 488 0.71 17.52 35.51
N ALA A 489 -0.39 18.27 35.51
CA ALA A 489 -0.65 19.29 34.50
C ALA A 489 0.34 20.48 34.57
N PRO A 490 0.80 21.06 33.44
CA PRO A 490 0.56 20.60 32.07
C PRO A 490 1.23 19.25 31.78
N LEU A 491 0.46 18.36 31.17
CA LEU A 491 0.92 17.02 30.79
C LEU A 491 1.86 17.17 29.58
N ARG A 492 3.10 16.70 29.70
CA ARG A 492 4.16 16.87 28.71
C ARG A 492 4.79 15.54 28.33
N THR A 493 5.02 15.36 27.04
CA THR A 493 5.80 14.23 26.52
C THR A 493 7.28 14.44 26.82
N VAL A 494 7.94 13.42 27.36
CA VAL A 494 9.34 13.42 27.73
C VAL A 494 10.04 12.23 27.07
N ILE A 495 11.15 12.51 26.40
CA ILE A 495 12.07 11.49 25.88
C ILE A 495 13.13 11.26 26.97
N PHE A 496 13.42 10.01 27.32
CA PHE A 496 14.41 9.67 28.34
C PHE A 496 15.40 8.58 27.90
N SER A 497 16.62 8.64 28.45
CA SER A 497 17.60 7.57 28.33
C SER A 497 17.33 6.51 29.39
N GLN A 498 17.05 5.27 28.98
CA GLN A 498 16.66 4.19 29.89
C GLN A 498 17.79 3.75 30.83
N ASN A 499 19.05 3.92 30.40
CA ASN A 499 20.24 3.68 31.22
C ASN A 499 20.63 4.84 32.15
N GLN A 500 19.76 5.85 32.31
CA GLN A 500 19.99 7.05 33.14
C GLN A 500 21.20 7.93 32.72
N GLN A 501 21.83 7.68 31.57
CA GLN A 501 22.84 8.60 31.02
C GLN A 501 22.21 9.90 30.49
N SER A 502 22.97 10.99 30.51
CA SER A 502 22.49 12.30 30.09
C SER A 502 22.14 12.37 28.60
N ILE A 503 21.01 13.02 28.27
CA ILE A 503 20.68 13.40 26.89
C ILE A 503 21.39 14.72 26.61
N ALA A 504 22.66 14.62 26.19
CA ALA A 504 23.51 15.78 25.90
C ALA A 504 22.97 16.62 24.72
N PRO A 505 22.67 17.91 24.92
CA PRO A 505 22.32 18.84 23.84
C PRO A 505 23.55 19.25 23.00
N PRO A 506 23.39 19.62 21.72
CA PRO A 506 22.17 19.49 20.92
C PRO A 506 21.97 18.04 20.42
N ARG A 507 20.72 17.54 20.48
CA ARG A 507 20.34 16.23 19.90
C ARG A 507 18.96 16.32 19.28
N ARG A 508 18.80 15.84 18.05
CA ARG A 508 17.54 15.87 17.29
C ARG A 508 16.84 14.52 17.32
N PHE A 509 15.52 14.58 17.35
CA PHE A 509 14.63 13.42 17.34
C PHE A 509 13.46 13.69 16.38
N PHE A 510 13.09 12.70 15.57
CA PHE A 510 11.75 12.67 14.98
C PHE A 510 10.76 12.17 16.03
N VAL A 511 9.61 12.84 16.12
CA VAL A 511 8.54 12.56 17.07
C VAL A 511 7.23 12.45 16.30
N LEU A 512 6.53 11.33 16.43
CA LEU A 512 5.23 11.13 15.81
C LEU A 512 4.16 10.99 16.90
N ASP A 513 3.28 11.99 17.01
CA ASP A 513 2.01 11.86 17.72
C ASP A 513 1.16 10.80 17.02
N SER A 514 0.89 9.70 17.71
CA SER A 514 0.25 8.54 17.10
C SER A 514 -1.27 8.48 17.30
N ASN A 515 -1.92 9.55 17.78
CA ASN A 515 -3.39 9.73 17.70
C ASN A 515 -3.94 9.79 16.24
N ARG A 516 -3.07 9.54 15.26
CA ARG A 516 -3.16 9.89 13.84
C ARG A 516 -2.84 8.69 12.93
N HIS A 517 -2.49 7.55 13.55
CA HIS A 517 -2.22 6.26 12.95
C HIS A 517 -2.92 5.16 13.75
N GLN A 518 -3.11 3.98 13.16
CA GLN A 518 -3.48 2.80 13.92
C GLN A 518 -2.37 2.42 14.90
N THR A 519 -2.64 2.54 16.21
CA THR A 519 -1.67 2.24 17.27
C THR A 519 -2.22 1.41 18.43
N LEU A 520 -1.28 0.80 19.17
CA LEU A 520 -1.50 -0.08 20.31
C LEU A 520 -0.54 0.31 21.44
N SER A 521 -1.10 0.63 22.61
CA SER A 521 -0.36 0.59 23.88
C SER A 521 -0.26 -0.88 24.33
N HIS A 522 0.92 -1.47 24.19
CA HIS A 522 1.18 -2.86 24.54
C HIS A 522 1.83 -2.98 25.92
N THR A 523 1.44 -3.99 26.68
CA THR A 523 2.00 -4.31 28.00
C THR A 523 2.56 -5.73 27.98
N ALA A 524 3.83 -5.92 28.33
CA ALA A 524 4.41 -7.23 28.52
C ALA A 524 3.87 -7.86 29.82
N ASP A 525 3.07 -8.91 29.73
CA ASP A 525 2.43 -9.58 30.87
C ASP A 525 2.72 -11.10 30.88
N ALA A 526 2.52 -11.76 32.03
CA ALA A 526 2.87 -13.17 32.21
C ALA A 526 2.06 -14.17 31.35
N SER A 527 1.01 -13.71 30.64
CA SER A 527 0.25 -14.51 29.66
C SER A 527 0.71 -14.29 28.21
N ASN A 528 1.45 -13.22 27.94
CA ASN A 528 1.92 -12.87 26.60
C ASN A 528 3.46 -12.90 26.43
N ILE A 529 4.22 -12.97 27.52
CA ILE A 529 5.68 -13.13 27.51
C ILE A 529 6.07 -14.59 27.22
N SER A 530 7.12 -14.75 26.40
CA SER A 530 7.88 -15.99 26.25
C SER A 530 9.37 -15.66 26.22
N ASN A 531 10.10 -16.03 27.29
CA ASN A 531 11.52 -15.73 27.46
C ASN A 531 11.88 -14.25 27.20
N ASN A 532 12.57 -13.94 26.09
CA ASN A 532 13.03 -12.59 25.72
C ASN A 532 12.04 -11.81 24.85
N LEU A 533 10.83 -12.32 24.64
CA LEU A 533 9.81 -11.67 23.80
C LEU A 533 8.43 -11.58 24.46
N THR A 534 7.57 -10.73 23.89
CA THR A 534 6.16 -10.57 24.23
C THR A 534 5.31 -10.50 22.95
N TYR A 535 4.24 -11.29 22.90
CA TYR A 535 3.37 -11.36 21.73
C TYR A 535 2.37 -10.19 21.68
N LEU A 536 2.28 -9.57 20.51
CA LEU A 536 1.23 -8.62 20.18
C LEU A 536 -0.06 -9.39 19.82
N ASN A 537 -1.20 -8.87 20.27
CA ASN A 537 -2.51 -9.39 19.91
C ASN A 537 -3.41 -8.23 19.47
N TRP A 538 -3.38 -7.91 18.18
CA TRP A 538 -4.05 -6.74 17.62
C TRP A 538 -4.45 -7.02 16.17
N ALA A 539 -5.70 -6.72 15.82
CA ALA A 539 -6.33 -7.21 14.59
C ALA A 539 -5.58 -6.88 13.28
N PRO A 540 -4.94 -5.70 13.10
CA PRO A 540 -4.16 -5.39 11.89
C PRO A 540 -2.85 -6.20 11.74
N LEU A 541 -2.31 -6.74 12.85
CA LEU A 541 -1.08 -7.53 12.90
C LEU A 541 -1.31 -9.04 12.91
N ASN A 542 -2.42 -9.49 13.50
CA ASN A 542 -2.74 -10.91 13.63
C ASN A 542 -2.94 -11.56 12.24
N GLY A 543 -2.19 -12.63 11.95
CA GLY A 543 -2.21 -13.30 10.64
C GLY A 543 -1.48 -12.56 9.51
N ASN A 544 -0.92 -11.38 9.76
CA ASN A 544 -0.38 -10.49 8.73
C ASN A 544 1.16 -10.43 8.77
N LEU A 545 1.81 -11.37 8.07
CA LEU A 545 3.28 -11.39 7.89
C LEU A 545 3.82 -10.14 7.18
N PHE A 546 2.99 -9.43 6.41
CA PHE A 546 3.40 -8.28 5.60
C PHE A 546 3.37 -6.96 6.38
N ALA A 547 2.60 -6.86 7.46
CA ALA A 547 2.60 -5.67 8.34
C ALA A 547 4.01 -5.23 8.72
N LYS A 548 4.26 -3.91 8.76
CA LYS A 548 5.54 -3.32 9.20
C LYS A 548 5.33 -2.62 10.55
N PRO A 549 5.22 -3.34 11.69
CA PRO A 549 5.12 -2.68 12.98
C PRO A 549 6.39 -1.88 13.28
N ILE A 550 6.18 -0.66 13.77
CA ILE A 550 7.20 0.25 14.29
C ILE A 550 6.95 0.41 15.79
N VAL A 551 8.00 0.36 16.61
CA VAL A 551 7.89 0.22 18.07
C VAL A 551 8.78 1.22 18.81
N THR A 552 8.21 1.93 19.78
CA THR A 552 8.93 2.76 20.77
C THR A 552 8.67 2.23 22.18
N GLN A 553 9.61 2.41 23.10
CA GLN A 553 9.47 1.91 24.48
C GLN A 553 8.82 2.99 25.37
N ARG A 554 7.81 2.62 26.17
CA ARG A 554 7.11 3.53 27.10
C ARG A 554 7.52 3.24 28.54
N ALA A 555 7.56 4.29 29.36
CA ALA A 555 7.52 4.17 30.81
C ALA A 555 6.33 4.96 31.40
N ILE A 556 5.98 4.63 32.65
CA ILE A 556 5.15 5.48 33.50
C ILE A 556 6.09 6.32 34.36
N PRO A 557 5.94 7.65 34.46
CA PRO A 557 6.77 8.45 35.35
C PRO A 557 6.53 8.01 36.80
N LEU A 558 7.63 7.73 37.51
CA LEU A 558 7.65 7.26 38.90
C LEU A 558 7.02 5.86 39.11
N GLY A 559 7.71 4.82 38.63
CA GLY A 559 7.41 3.42 39.00
C GLY A 559 7.17 2.45 37.84
N GLY A 560 7.19 2.91 36.58
CA GLY A 560 7.15 2.02 35.42
C GLY A 560 8.39 1.11 35.31
N VAL A 561 8.22 -0.07 34.70
CA VAL A 561 9.31 -1.01 34.47
C VAL A 561 10.17 -0.55 33.30
N VAL A 562 11.45 -0.30 33.55
CA VAL A 562 12.42 0.13 32.54
C VAL A 562 12.97 -1.10 31.81
N ASN A 563 12.84 -1.12 30.48
CA ASN A 563 13.41 -2.16 29.62
C ASN A 563 14.63 -1.58 28.87
N ASN A 564 15.76 -1.46 29.59
CA ASN A 564 16.99 -0.87 29.06
C ASN A 564 17.76 -1.82 28.10
N HIS A 565 17.05 -2.33 27.10
CA HIS A 565 17.52 -3.34 26.16
C HIS A 565 17.24 -2.90 24.72
N PRO A 566 18.05 -3.34 23.74
CA PRO A 566 17.78 -3.10 22.33
C PRO A 566 16.57 -3.93 21.93
N ILE A 567 15.61 -3.35 21.21
CA ILE A 567 14.38 -4.05 20.82
C ILE A 567 14.26 -4.25 19.31
N GLY A 568 13.56 -5.30 18.92
CA GLY A 568 13.13 -5.55 17.54
C GLY A 568 11.79 -6.27 17.49
N VAL A 569 11.31 -6.51 16.26
CA VAL A 569 10.04 -7.19 15.98
C VAL A 569 10.24 -8.47 15.17
N TRP A 570 9.47 -9.50 15.50
CA TRP A 570 9.51 -10.80 14.81
C TRP A 570 8.08 -11.28 14.52
N TYR A 571 7.86 -11.89 13.36
CA TYR A 571 6.61 -12.58 13.05
C TYR A 571 6.77 -14.08 13.29
N ASP A 572 6.08 -14.59 14.30
CA ASP A 572 5.94 -16.02 14.51
C ASP A 572 4.90 -16.59 13.54
N VAL A 573 5.38 -17.36 12.56
CA VAL A 573 4.56 -18.03 11.55
C VAL A 573 3.71 -19.17 12.16
N LEU A 574 4.14 -19.79 13.26
CA LEU A 574 3.43 -20.88 13.93
C LEU A 574 2.28 -20.35 14.80
N ASN A 575 2.51 -19.23 15.49
CA ASN A 575 1.47 -18.54 16.28
C ASN A 575 0.67 -17.49 15.47
N ALA A 576 1.05 -17.24 14.22
CA ALA A 576 0.48 -16.25 13.30
C ALA A 576 0.40 -14.83 13.91
N ARG A 577 1.46 -14.40 14.61
CA ARG A 577 1.50 -13.15 15.39
C ARG A 577 2.84 -12.46 15.32
N TRP A 578 2.81 -11.14 15.40
CA TRP A 578 3.99 -10.33 15.70
C TRP A 578 4.32 -10.37 17.20
N ALA A 579 5.61 -10.26 17.51
CA ALA A 579 6.14 -10.14 18.87
C ALA A 579 7.22 -9.06 18.93
N ILE A 580 7.32 -8.37 20.07
CA ILE A 580 8.44 -7.49 20.42
C ILE A 580 9.44 -8.34 21.21
N PHE A 581 10.73 -8.25 20.89
CA PHE A 581 11.79 -8.98 21.60
C PHE A 581 12.94 -8.08 22.05
N ASN A 582 13.60 -8.45 23.15
CA ASN A 582 14.92 -7.94 23.52
C ASN A 582 15.99 -8.64 22.68
N ALA A 583 16.72 -7.85 21.89
CA ALA A 583 17.64 -8.31 20.84
C ALA A 583 19.00 -8.78 21.38
N ASP A 584 19.31 -8.44 22.63
CA ASP A 584 20.41 -9.01 23.42
C ASP A 584 20.03 -10.34 24.11
N GLN A 585 18.83 -10.87 23.83
CA GLN A 585 18.28 -12.12 24.35
C GLN A 585 18.03 -12.14 25.88
N THR A 586 18.05 -10.98 26.53
CA THR A 586 17.63 -10.83 27.93
C THR A 586 16.13 -11.09 28.09
N ALA A 587 15.70 -11.67 29.22
CA ALA A 587 14.29 -11.97 29.47
C ALA A 587 13.43 -10.68 29.46
N MET A 588 12.27 -10.73 28.80
CA MET A 588 11.36 -9.59 28.67
C MET A 588 10.77 -9.22 30.05
N PRO A 589 10.98 -7.99 30.56
CA PRO A 589 10.49 -7.62 31.88
C PRO A 589 8.97 -7.57 31.94
N GLN A 590 8.36 -8.31 32.87
CA GLN A 590 6.93 -8.20 33.14
C GLN A 590 6.60 -6.79 33.63
N GLY A 591 5.65 -6.12 32.96
CA GLY A 591 5.28 -4.73 33.18
C GLY A 591 5.98 -3.73 32.27
N ALA A 592 6.88 -4.17 31.37
CA ALA A 592 7.40 -3.30 30.31
C ALA A 592 6.28 -2.85 29.36
N LEU A 593 6.33 -1.58 28.93
CA LEU A 593 5.31 -0.95 28.09
C LEU A 593 5.92 -0.54 26.74
N PHE A 594 5.12 -0.68 25.69
CA PHE A 594 5.55 -0.38 24.32
C PHE A 594 4.45 0.30 23.53
N ASP A 595 4.87 1.24 22.69
CA ASP A 595 4.02 1.93 21.74
C ASP A 595 4.25 1.29 20.39
N VAL A 596 3.20 0.71 19.80
CA VAL A 596 3.27 0.11 18.46
C VAL A 596 2.41 0.92 17.51
N THR A 597 2.96 1.30 16.36
CA THR A 597 2.18 1.77 15.19
C THR A 597 2.34 0.80 14.03
N LEU A 598 1.31 0.73 13.18
CA LEU A 598 1.38 -0.02 11.93
C LEU A 598 1.74 0.89 10.75
N ALA A 599 2.86 0.60 10.10
CA ALA A 599 3.09 1.02 8.73
C ALA A 599 2.55 -0.09 7.78
N ASN A 600 1.56 0.25 6.96
CA ASN A 600 0.90 -0.70 6.05
C ASN A 600 1.81 -1.07 4.87
N ASP A 601 1.94 -2.36 4.57
CA ASP A 601 2.74 -2.79 3.41
C ASP A 601 2.08 -2.39 2.08
N GLY A 602 2.90 -2.08 1.08
CA GLY A 602 2.43 -1.54 -0.20
C GLY A 602 1.94 -0.09 -0.16
N ALA A 603 1.90 0.56 1.01
CA ALA A 603 1.74 2.01 1.08
C ALA A 603 3.04 2.70 0.61
N PRO A 604 2.98 3.82 -0.15
CA PRO A 604 4.17 4.46 -0.75
C PRO A 604 5.09 5.20 0.25
N TYR A 605 4.93 4.92 1.54
CA TYR A 605 5.64 5.53 2.66
C TYR A 605 6.13 4.49 3.69
N ALA A 606 6.03 3.19 3.39
CA ALA A 606 6.42 2.09 4.26
C ALA A 606 7.16 0.99 3.48
N PHE A 607 8.27 0.49 4.01
CA PHE A 607 9.04 -0.59 3.37
C PHE A 607 9.93 -1.35 4.37
N THR A 608 10.46 -2.50 3.96
CA THR A 608 11.61 -3.11 4.64
C THR A 608 12.89 -2.66 3.94
N ALA A 609 13.83 -2.08 4.67
CA ALA A 609 15.16 -1.78 4.17
C ALA A 609 16.11 -2.96 4.49
N PRO A 610 16.57 -3.73 3.48
CA PRO A 610 17.37 -4.92 3.72
C PRO A 610 18.82 -4.57 4.02
N ALA A 611 19.47 -5.35 4.90
CA ALA A 611 20.87 -5.15 5.23
C ALA A 611 21.83 -5.40 4.04
N ALA A 612 21.36 -6.02 2.96
CA ALA A 612 22.07 -6.11 1.68
C ALA A 612 22.36 -4.73 1.04
N ASN A 613 21.66 -3.67 1.45
CA ASN A 613 21.91 -2.28 1.05
C ASN A 613 22.96 -1.57 1.94
N SER A 614 23.70 -2.29 2.78
CA SER A 614 24.77 -1.70 3.60
C SER A 614 26.07 -1.58 2.82
N THR A 615 26.70 -0.39 2.90
CA THR A 615 27.99 -0.10 2.23
C THR A 615 29.16 -0.06 3.21
N SER A 616 28.87 0.00 4.52
CA SER A 616 29.84 0.09 5.61
C SER A 616 29.10 0.00 6.96
N LEU A 617 29.26 1.01 7.83
CA LEU A 617 28.58 1.12 9.14
C LEU A 617 27.12 1.59 9.02
N ASP A 618 26.67 1.88 7.81
CA ASP A 618 25.33 2.38 7.49
C ASP A 618 24.58 1.38 6.61
N LEU A 619 23.28 1.22 6.90
CA LEU A 619 22.30 0.60 6.02
C LEU A 619 21.61 1.73 5.24
N ILE A 620 21.71 1.72 3.90
CA ILE A 620 21.17 2.79 3.05
C ILE A 620 19.67 2.59 2.81
N MET A 621 18.90 3.64 3.06
CA MET A 621 17.48 3.72 2.73
C MET A 621 17.31 4.49 1.42
N ASP A 622 17.30 3.77 0.29
CA ASP A 622 16.96 4.34 -1.02
C ASP A 622 15.43 4.31 -1.19
N HIS A 623 14.80 5.49 -1.23
CA HIS A 623 13.34 5.60 -1.34
C HIS A 623 12.96 6.97 -1.93
N PRO A 624 11.98 7.07 -2.86
CA PRO A 624 11.64 8.34 -3.53
C PRO A 624 11.26 9.49 -2.59
N MET A 625 10.73 9.18 -1.40
CA MET A 625 10.33 10.14 -0.37
C MET A 625 11.45 10.52 0.62
N LEU A 626 12.64 9.91 0.49
CA LEU A 626 13.82 10.13 1.35
C LEU A 626 15.02 10.67 0.57
N ASN A 627 15.15 10.25 -0.69
CA ASN A 627 16.27 10.61 -1.55
C ASN A 627 16.31 12.13 -1.77
N ASN A 628 17.48 12.74 -1.49
CA ASN A 628 17.71 14.19 -1.50
C ASN A 628 16.79 15.01 -0.57
N THR A 629 16.13 14.40 0.43
CA THR A 629 15.10 15.04 1.26
C THR A 629 15.55 15.15 2.74
N PRO A 630 16.39 16.12 3.11
CA PRO A 630 17.06 16.18 4.44
C PRO A 630 16.13 16.47 5.62
N CYS A 631 14.92 16.99 5.36
CA CYS A 631 13.94 17.27 6.41
C CYS A 631 12.82 16.22 6.53
N ALA A 632 12.81 15.17 5.69
CA ALA A 632 11.84 14.09 5.79
C ALA A 632 12.00 13.34 7.12
N ALA A 633 10.90 13.10 7.82
CA ALA A 633 10.90 12.32 9.05
C ALA A 633 10.75 10.83 8.77
N VAL A 634 11.52 10.03 9.53
CA VAL A 634 11.58 8.57 9.39
C VAL A 634 11.58 7.94 10.78
N LEU A 635 10.90 6.81 10.92
CA LEU A 635 10.97 5.91 12.07
C LEU A 635 11.43 4.55 11.58
N VAL A 636 12.23 3.84 12.38
CA VAL A 636 12.71 2.49 12.05
C VAL A 636 12.57 1.54 13.21
N THR A 637 12.44 0.24 12.93
CA THR A 637 12.47 -0.82 13.96
C THR A 637 13.12 -2.07 13.38
N PRO A 638 14.14 -2.67 14.02
CA PRO A 638 14.79 -3.88 13.53
C PRO A 638 13.79 -5.05 13.41
N VAL A 639 13.82 -5.78 12.30
CA VAL A 639 13.00 -6.97 12.08
C VAL A 639 13.88 -8.22 12.00
N TYR A 640 13.55 -9.25 12.79
CA TYR A 640 14.35 -10.47 12.86
C TYR A 640 14.15 -11.36 11.63
N GLN A 641 15.16 -11.41 10.75
CA GLN A 641 15.22 -12.31 9.59
C GLN A 641 16.24 -13.44 9.80
N GLY A 642 16.34 -13.97 11.02
CA GLY A 642 17.32 -14.98 11.43
C GLY A 642 18.60 -14.42 12.05
N VAL A 643 18.72 -13.09 12.16
CA VAL A 643 19.84 -12.39 12.80
C VAL A 643 19.29 -11.29 13.71
N TYR A 644 19.85 -11.17 14.92
CA TYR A 644 19.50 -10.11 15.87
C TYR A 644 20.28 -8.82 15.61
N VAL A 645 19.69 -7.68 15.97
CA VAL A 645 20.37 -6.37 16.04
C VAL A 645 20.50 -5.98 17.52
N PRO A 646 21.55 -6.45 18.24
CA PRO A 646 21.72 -6.22 19.68
C PRO A 646 22.28 -4.81 19.98
N SER A 647 21.65 -3.77 19.41
CA SER A 647 22.08 -2.38 19.55
C SER A 647 20.90 -1.41 19.37
N ALA A 648 21.01 -0.22 19.95
CA ALA A 648 20.16 0.90 19.56
C ALA A 648 20.35 1.24 18.07
N VAL A 649 19.34 1.82 17.43
CA VAL A 649 19.43 2.29 16.04
C VAL A 649 19.16 3.80 15.93
N HIS A 650 19.93 4.46 15.08
CA HIS A 650 19.84 5.89 14.81
C HIS A 650 19.69 6.17 13.33
N LEU A 651 19.23 7.38 13.02
CA LEU A 651 19.22 7.88 11.66
C LEU A 651 20.37 8.84 11.42
N ARG A 652 20.90 8.84 10.19
CA ARG A 652 21.77 9.89 9.67
C ARG A 652 21.35 10.25 8.25
N TYR A 653 21.38 11.54 7.93
CA TYR A 653 21.34 11.99 6.55
C TYR A 653 22.77 12.14 6.01
N ARG A 654 23.10 11.45 4.92
CA ARG A 654 24.33 11.64 4.15
C ARG A 654 24.05 12.69 3.06
N PRO A 655 24.72 13.87 3.06
CA PRO A 655 24.50 14.90 2.05
C PRO A 655 25.05 14.51 0.66
N THR A 656 24.73 15.31 -0.35
CA THR A 656 24.87 15.01 -1.79
C THR A 656 26.29 14.78 -2.33
N THR A 657 27.33 14.84 -1.52
CA THR A 657 28.74 14.86 -1.98
C THR A 657 29.27 13.55 -2.54
N HIS A 658 28.53 12.43 -2.40
CA HIS A 658 29.00 11.11 -2.85
C HIS A 658 28.00 10.35 -3.75
N ASP A 659 26.72 10.20 -3.37
CA ASP A 659 25.73 9.40 -4.13
C ASP A 659 24.39 10.14 -4.39
N GLY A 660 24.37 11.47 -4.21
CA GLY A 660 23.14 12.20 -3.92
C GLY A 660 22.68 11.98 -2.48
N GLY A 661 21.81 12.85 -1.97
CA GLY A 661 21.44 12.83 -0.55
C GLY A 661 20.67 11.57 -0.17
N ARG A 662 21.00 10.92 0.96
CA ARG A 662 20.32 9.70 1.45
C ARG A 662 20.14 9.69 2.95
N TRP A 663 19.00 9.17 3.39
CA TRP A 663 18.84 8.71 4.75
C TRP A 663 19.48 7.33 4.95
N THR A 664 20.00 7.10 6.14
CA THR A 664 20.73 5.90 6.53
C THR A 664 20.39 5.50 7.95
N VAL A 665 20.40 4.19 8.23
CA VAL A 665 20.30 3.65 9.59
C VAL A 665 21.71 3.31 10.09
N LEU A 666 21.97 3.60 11.35
CA LEU A 666 23.23 3.35 12.06
C LEU A 666 22.97 2.46 13.28
N ARG A 667 23.91 1.57 13.61
CA ARG A 667 23.94 0.89 14.91
C ARG A 667 24.63 1.76 15.95
N GLY A 668 24.05 1.86 17.15
CA GLY A 668 24.61 2.66 18.25
C GLY A 668 25.91 2.11 18.83
N ASP A 669 26.20 0.83 18.60
CA ASP A 669 27.46 0.16 18.99
C ASP A 669 28.62 0.36 18.00
N GLY A 670 28.38 0.99 16.85
CA GLY A 670 29.42 1.22 15.84
C GLY A 670 29.91 -0.03 15.11
N ASN A 671 29.17 -1.15 15.18
CA ASN A 671 29.45 -2.34 14.38
C ASN A 671 28.84 -2.23 12.97
N LEU A 672 29.30 -3.09 12.06
CA LEU A 672 28.74 -3.25 10.72
C LEU A 672 27.32 -3.86 10.78
N PHE A 673 26.51 -3.59 9.77
CA PHE A 673 25.34 -4.44 9.47
C PHE A 673 25.80 -5.75 8.84
N GLN A 674 25.10 -6.84 9.15
CA GLN A 674 25.27 -8.15 8.54
C GLN A 674 24.02 -8.47 7.73
N ASN A 675 24.12 -9.39 6.76
CA ASN A 675 22.96 -9.87 6.02
C ASN A 675 21.82 -10.26 6.99
N ASN A 676 20.58 -9.93 6.62
CA ASN A 676 19.37 -10.18 7.39
C ASN A 676 19.21 -9.34 8.69
N MET A 677 20.05 -8.32 8.93
CA MET A 677 19.80 -7.28 9.94
C MET A 677 18.84 -6.20 9.41
N ASP A 678 17.67 -6.63 8.96
CA ASP A 678 16.74 -5.79 8.19
C ASP A 678 15.93 -4.84 9.09
N MET A 679 15.41 -3.75 8.50
CA MET A 679 14.63 -2.73 9.21
C MET A 679 13.22 -2.61 8.63
N ASN A 680 12.19 -2.62 9.47
CA ASN A 680 10.92 -1.97 9.12
C ASN A 680 11.16 -0.46 9.10
N VAL A 681 10.71 0.22 8.05
CA VAL A 681 10.85 1.67 7.86
C VAL A 681 9.47 2.29 7.63
N TYR A 682 9.18 3.34 8.40
CA TYR A 682 8.07 4.25 8.15
C TYR A 682 8.62 5.64 7.83
N VAL A 683 8.15 6.22 6.72
CA VAL A 683 8.40 7.61 6.35
C VAL A 683 7.13 8.39 6.66
N ASP A 684 7.21 9.54 7.33
CA ASP A 684 6.03 10.41 7.41
C ASP A 684 5.75 11.05 6.04
N PRO A 685 4.63 10.72 5.38
CA PRO A 685 4.35 11.25 4.06
C PRO A 685 4.03 12.75 4.13
N THR A 686 3.51 13.26 5.23
CA THR A 686 3.15 14.69 5.36
C THR A 686 4.40 15.57 5.32
N ARG A 687 5.37 15.32 6.20
CA ARG A 687 6.62 16.08 6.24
C ARG A 687 7.50 15.86 5.02
N SER A 688 7.62 14.62 4.53
CA SER A 688 8.39 14.35 3.30
C SER A 688 7.84 15.14 2.10
N ARG A 689 6.52 15.23 1.94
CA ARG A 689 5.91 16.00 0.85
C ARG A 689 6.08 17.51 1.04
N ALA A 690 5.97 18.04 2.26
CA ALA A 690 6.27 19.44 2.54
C ALA A 690 7.73 19.83 2.15
N CYS A 691 8.69 18.96 2.47
CA CYS A 691 10.09 19.10 2.08
C CYS A 691 10.35 19.10 0.57
N LEU A 692 9.44 18.50 -0.21
CA LEU A 692 9.52 18.42 -1.68
C LEU A 692 8.72 19.54 -2.39
N SER A 693 7.75 20.17 -1.70
CA SER A 693 6.94 21.26 -2.26
C SER A 693 7.52 22.65 -1.97
N ASP A 694 8.14 22.86 -0.81
CA ASP A 694 8.64 24.18 -0.39
C ASP A 694 10.17 24.27 -0.39
N GLY A 695 10.70 25.10 -1.29
CA GLY A 695 12.13 25.39 -1.38
C GLY A 695 12.73 26.09 -0.15
N LEU A 696 11.91 26.50 0.83
CA LEU A 696 12.36 27.06 2.11
C LEU A 696 12.88 25.97 3.07
N PHE A 697 12.20 24.83 3.14
CA PHE A 697 12.53 23.76 4.10
C PHE A 697 13.58 22.76 3.59
N ALA A 698 13.89 22.81 2.29
CA ALA A 698 14.77 21.87 1.59
C ALA A 698 16.22 21.77 2.13
N SER A 699 16.65 22.66 3.02
CA SER A 699 17.97 22.60 3.68
C SER A 699 18.04 21.59 4.84
N GLY A 700 16.93 21.35 5.55
CA GLY A 700 16.92 20.63 6.82
C GLY A 700 17.73 21.31 7.94
N LEU A 701 18.07 22.59 7.80
CA LEU A 701 18.87 23.38 8.74
C LEU A 701 18.01 24.36 9.54
N GLU A 702 17.11 23.78 10.36
CA GLU A 702 16.50 24.36 11.55
C GLU A 702 16.70 23.38 12.73
#